data_AF-A0A930H3B0-F1
#
_entry.id   AF-A0A930H3B0-F1
#
_cell.length_a   1.000
_cell.length_b   1.000
_cell.length_c   1.000
_cell.angle_alpha   90.00
_cell.angle_beta   90.00
_cell.angle_gamma   90.00
#
_symmetry.space_group_name_H-M   'P 1'
#
loop_
_entity.id
_entity.type
_entity.pdbx_description
1 polymer ?
#
loop_
_entity_poly.entity_id
_entity_poly.type
_entity_poly.pdbx_seq_one_letter_code
_entity_poly.pdbx_strand_id
1 'polypeptide(L)'
;MHTIIAITVEKVQRYIFQAIDKTQADEKTLKNIISASNNVATNILKEIEIKFNLEDTKSEDENKILWISGKVVFCCELSKEDIKIKLKELYQKVYEDYQGNIFLNYVVFSVDKMDSINILREAEKLLKSNNTKSQVIKDNSEVLFRFTELEIKNQKELIETKKDKENIFLTNMDDLVVMDENHETDSSNGKIAIVKADINNLGRIMETIDNYDEYLQLSKLLSEKISLNNIRKMIEEHNDNGDKLIKKMVPFYVAGDDIFYAVRIDALFDSIIILSTLIKEINEELKIKQSNSNNIELSIAIGVAFVNNHQPIRYYRQIVEKELSKAKKSMKTKKSFDAIVGICIANNLFFIYKEGLGFKENDSFFRFRSELGELKKMMDEKIFSRTALHNFLINLEIEEDKERKMLYALYFLMPNLRAGEINNIGENKELYFKYYWLSHLLEDKKGASERYFECGKIANILIPKLKLVLLFLKDNYCLETNTNQYIISSEEVSKADQKRRIRSVMFHKPINFLLSKLNENCIEKLFINKIPIKTGKIVKQLYVSVHFEPAIFYRAKRLMELGKKEQVLTMFINYNNSFNQKEAEQENSIHTMNFDEEKFRKKFEDKNDSQWLDKLILLFKYNEQRIILKTIEKNSKKNHNNKRI
;
A
#
# COMPACT_ATOMS: atom_id res chain seq x y z
N MET A 1 44.06 -19.65 24.61
CA MET A 1 43.08 -18.55 24.52
C MET A 1 43.22 -17.92 23.16
N HIS A 2 42.16 -17.93 22.36
CA HIS A 2 42.14 -17.23 21.08
C HIS A 2 41.61 -15.81 21.32
N THR A 3 42.26 -14.81 20.72
CA THR A 3 41.78 -13.42 20.78
C THR A 3 40.87 -13.18 19.58
N ILE A 4 39.63 -12.83 19.85
CA ILE A 4 38.63 -12.51 18.84
C ILE A 4 38.53 -11.00 18.70
N ILE A 5 38.50 -10.54 17.44
CA ILE A 5 38.23 -9.16 17.08
C ILE A 5 36.90 -9.13 16.34
N ALA A 6 35.99 -8.28 16.78
CA ALA A 6 34.75 -8.00 16.08
C ALA A 6 34.65 -6.51 15.76
N ILE A 7 34.39 -6.18 14.49
CA ILE A 7 34.30 -4.80 13.99
C ILE A 7 32.96 -4.64 13.27
N THR A 8 32.26 -3.56 13.56
CA THR A 8 31.05 -3.13 12.83
C THR A 8 31.23 -1.75 12.22
N VAL A 9 30.81 -1.62 10.96
CA VAL A 9 30.81 -0.36 10.23
C VAL A 9 29.42 0.27 10.38
N GLU A 10 29.30 1.28 11.22
CA GLU A 10 28.05 2.00 11.43
C GLU A 10 27.89 3.20 10.48
N LYS A 11 26.64 3.62 10.27
CA LYS A 11 26.25 4.87 9.57
C LYS A 11 26.59 4.96 8.08
N VAL A 12 26.89 3.84 7.41
CA VAL A 12 27.10 3.79 5.95
C VAL A 12 25.96 4.46 5.18
N GLN A 13 24.70 4.14 5.53
CA GLN A 13 23.52 4.79 4.94
C GLN A 13 23.52 6.32 5.10
N ARG A 14 23.92 6.82 6.28
CA ARG A 14 23.94 8.26 6.55
C ARG A 14 24.99 8.96 5.68
N TYR A 15 26.17 8.35 5.53
CA TYR A 15 27.21 8.85 4.64
C TYR A 15 26.71 8.94 3.19
N ILE A 16 26.10 7.87 2.68
CA ILE A 16 25.55 7.82 1.31
C ILE A 16 24.54 8.95 1.10
N PHE A 17 23.58 9.12 2.02
CA PHE A 17 22.57 10.18 1.86
C PHE A 17 23.17 11.58 1.91
N GLN A 18 24.14 11.83 2.80
CA GLN A 18 24.81 13.14 2.86
C GLN A 18 25.64 13.40 1.61
N ALA A 19 26.29 12.38 1.05
CA ALA A 19 27.00 12.49 -0.21
C ALA A 19 26.01 12.84 -1.32
N ILE A 20 24.88 12.13 -1.43
CA ILE A 20 23.91 12.39 -2.51
C ILE A 20 23.25 13.77 -2.37
N ASP A 21 22.83 14.18 -1.17
CA ASP A 21 22.18 15.49 -0.94
C ASP A 21 23.13 16.66 -1.29
N LYS A 22 24.44 16.51 -1.07
CA LYS A 22 25.43 17.55 -1.43
C LYS A 22 25.67 17.66 -2.94
N THR A 23 25.38 16.61 -3.69
CA THR A 23 25.76 16.49 -5.11
C THR A 23 24.57 16.49 -6.07
N GLN A 24 23.35 16.72 -5.59
CA GLN A 24 22.17 16.89 -6.45
C GLN A 24 22.33 17.99 -7.53
N ALA A 25 23.36 18.84 -7.43
CA ALA A 25 23.70 19.84 -8.45
C ALA A 25 24.45 19.29 -9.68
N ASP A 26 25.05 18.09 -9.63
CA ASP A 26 25.88 17.53 -10.73
C ASP A 26 25.52 16.08 -11.07
N GLU A 27 24.92 15.86 -12.25
CA GLU A 27 24.42 14.57 -12.76
C GLU A 27 25.46 13.42 -12.76
N LYS A 28 26.75 13.73 -13.01
CA LYS A 28 27.83 12.73 -13.01
C LYS A 28 28.11 12.13 -11.62
N THR A 29 27.66 12.80 -10.56
CA THR A 29 28.09 12.52 -9.19
C THR A 29 27.24 11.45 -8.53
N LEU A 30 25.95 11.34 -8.87
CA LEU A 30 25.05 10.33 -8.32
C LEU A 30 25.56 8.90 -8.64
N LYS A 31 26.00 8.69 -9.89
CA LYS A 31 26.61 7.44 -10.40
C LYS A 31 27.89 7.07 -9.66
N ASN A 32 28.73 8.06 -9.39
CA ASN A 32 29.96 7.87 -8.62
C ASN A 32 29.65 7.54 -7.16
N ILE A 33 28.61 8.12 -6.56
CA ILE A 33 28.25 7.88 -5.15
C ILE A 33 27.59 6.52 -4.92
N ILE A 34 26.70 6.08 -5.81
CA ILE A 34 26.07 4.74 -5.72
C ILE A 34 27.13 3.63 -5.91
N SER A 35 28.05 3.83 -6.85
CA SER A 35 29.19 2.93 -7.06
C SER A 35 30.18 3.00 -5.89
N ALA A 36 30.41 4.20 -5.35
CA ALA A 36 31.23 4.42 -4.17
C ALA A 36 30.64 3.73 -2.93
N SER A 37 29.32 3.63 -2.76
CA SER A 37 28.71 2.94 -1.61
C SER A 37 29.13 1.48 -1.48
N ASN A 38 29.08 0.70 -2.57
CA ASN A 38 29.56 -0.68 -2.56
C ASN A 38 31.08 -0.72 -2.39
N ASN A 39 31.79 0.20 -3.05
CA ASN A 39 33.24 0.31 -2.90
C ASN A 39 33.65 0.74 -1.48
N VAL A 40 32.87 1.52 -0.74
CA VAL A 40 33.16 1.95 0.64
C VAL A 40 33.22 0.75 1.55
N ALA A 41 32.20 -0.11 1.50
CA ALA A 41 32.19 -1.32 2.31
C ALA A 41 33.32 -2.27 1.89
N THR A 42 33.55 -2.47 0.60
CA THR A 42 34.63 -3.32 0.11
C THR A 42 36.02 -2.74 0.41
N ASN A 43 36.20 -1.43 0.36
CA ASN A 43 37.45 -0.73 0.66
C ASN A 43 37.74 -0.81 2.14
N ILE A 44 36.75 -0.60 3.01
CA ILE A 44 36.92 -0.78 4.46
C ILE A 44 37.27 -2.25 4.78
N LEU A 45 36.62 -3.22 4.13
CA LEU A 45 36.96 -4.65 4.31
C LEU A 45 38.40 -4.94 3.88
N LYS A 46 38.82 -4.45 2.72
CA LYS A 46 40.21 -4.56 2.24
C LYS A 46 41.20 -3.89 3.18
N GLU A 47 40.87 -2.72 3.71
CA GLU A 47 41.71 -2.04 4.69
C GLU A 47 41.87 -2.84 5.98
N ILE A 48 40.81 -3.50 6.44
CA ILE A 48 40.90 -4.42 7.59
C ILE A 48 41.79 -5.62 7.24
N GLU A 49 41.60 -6.21 6.05
CA GLU A 49 42.40 -7.34 5.54
C GLU A 49 43.91 -7.01 5.51
N ILE A 50 44.27 -5.88 4.92
CA ILE A 50 45.65 -5.38 4.82
C ILE A 50 46.21 -5.08 6.20
N LYS A 51 45.46 -4.39 7.06
CA LYS A 51 45.96 -3.93 8.37
C LYS A 51 46.23 -5.08 9.34
N PHE A 52 45.47 -6.17 9.21
CA PHE A 52 45.62 -7.37 10.03
C PHE A 52 46.38 -8.51 9.33
N ASN A 53 46.94 -8.28 8.13
CA ASN A 53 47.70 -9.27 7.35
C ASN A 53 46.92 -10.58 7.12
N LEU A 54 45.65 -10.48 6.75
CA LEU A 54 44.77 -11.64 6.55
C LEU A 54 44.88 -12.21 5.11
N GLU A 55 45.83 -11.73 4.29
CA GLU A 55 46.04 -12.13 2.88
C GLU A 55 47.01 -13.32 2.69
N ASP A 56 47.88 -13.64 3.65
CA ASP A 56 49.09 -14.47 3.41
C ASP A 56 49.18 -15.80 4.21
N THR A 57 48.13 -16.22 4.93
CA THR A 57 48.14 -17.51 5.63
C THR A 57 47.39 -18.59 4.84
N LYS A 58 48.04 -19.74 4.62
CA LYS A 58 47.54 -20.97 3.96
C LYS A 58 46.24 -21.58 4.54
N SER A 59 45.57 -20.86 5.45
CA SER A 59 44.37 -21.19 6.20
C SER A 59 43.31 -20.09 6.03
N GLU A 60 43.00 -19.71 4.77
CA GLU A 60 42.12 -18.59 4.41
C GLU A 60 40.73 -18.62 5.08
N ASP A 61 40.26 -19.79 5.53
CA ASP A 61 38.93 -19.97 6.14
C ASP A 61 38.93 -20.23 7.67
N GLU A 62 40.05 -20.58 8.31
CA GLU A 62 40.01 -20.96 9.75
C GLU A 62 39.96 -19.76 10.70
N ASN A 63 40.51 -18.61 10.27
CA ASN A 63 40.58 -17.42 11.11
C ASN A 63 39.41 -16.43 10.90
N LYS A 64 38.67 -16.54 9.79
CA LYS A 64 37.55 -15.66 9.45
C LYS A 64 36.23 -16.31 9.88
N ILE A 65 35.68 -15.89 11.02
CA ILE A 65 34.41 -16.42 11.58
C ILE A 65 33.19 -15.79 10.89
N LEU A 66 33.26 -14.51 10.56
CA LEU A 66 32.22 -13.84 9.78
C LEU A 66 32.87 -12.73 8.97
N TRP A 67 32.63 -12.73 7.66
CA TRP A 67 33.21 -11.77 6.73
C TRP A 67 32.14 -11.23 5.78
N ILE A 68 31.37 -10.24 6.25
CA ILE A 68 30.29 -9.64 5.46
C ILE A 68 30.37 -8.12 5.46
N SER A 69 29.76 -7.51 4.44
CA SER A 69 29.63 -6.06 4.33
C SER A 69 28.96 -5.48 5.57
N GLY A 70 29.72 -4.73 6.37
CA GLY A 70 29.26 -4.05 7.59
C GLY A 70 29.58 -4.73 8.93
N LYS A 71 29.94 -6.02 8.96
CA LYS A 71 30.35 -6.73 10.19
C LYS A 71 31.40 -7.79 9.89
N VAL A 72 32.53 -7.71 10.58
CA VAL A 72 33.58 -8.73 10.52
C VAL A 72 33.90 -9.27 11.90
N VAL A 73 34.12 -10.58 11.99
CA VAL A 73 34.54 -11.29 13.19
C VAL A 73 35.64 -12.26 12.80
N PHE A 74 36.81 -12.12 13.41
CA PHE A 74 37.97 -12.94 13.07
C PHE A 74 38.88 -13.17 14.29
N CYS A 75 39.66 -14.24 14.21
CA CYS A 75 40.70 -14.58 15.18
C CYS A 75 41.99 -13.83 14.86
N CYS A 76 42.68 -13.36 15.89
CA CYS A 76 43.98 -12.72 15.75
C CYS A 76 44.95 -13.25 16.82
N GLU A 77 46.17 -13.60 16.39
CA GLU A 77 47.23 -14.09 17.28
C GLU A 77 48.13 -12.98 17.83
N LEU A 78 47.90 -11.73 17.41
CA LEU A 78 48.68 -10.57 17.85
C LEU A 78 48.47 -10.26 19.35
N SER A 79 49.42 -9.55 19.95
CA SER A 79 49.33 -9.09 21.33
C SER A 79 48.16 -8.10 21.51
N LYS A 80 47.63 -7.99 22.74
CA LYS A 80 46.53 -7.06 23.02
C LYS A 80 46.93 -5.60 22.81
N GLU A 81 48.18 -5.23 23.07
CA GLU A 81 48.70 -3.89 22.79
C GLU A 81 48.73 -3.61 21.27
N ASP A 82 49.25 -4.53 20.47
CA ASP A 82 49.36 -4.35 19.01
C ASP A 82 47.98 -4.26 18.36
N ILE A 83 47.03 -5.08 18.81
CA ILE A 83 45.64 -5.04 18.33
C ILE A 83 45.02 -3.67 18.60
N LYS A 84 45.22 -3.10 19.80
CA LYS A 84 44.69 -1.77 20.13
C LYS A 84 45.27 -0.66 19.26
N ILE A 85 46.58 -0.71 19.01
CA ILE A 85 47.26 0.28 18.14
C ILE A 85 46.68 0.18 16.73
N LYS A 86 46.61 -1.03 16.16
CA LYS A 86 46.05 -1.26 14.82
C LYS A 86 44.59 -0.81 14.71
N LEU A 87 43.76 -1.09 15.71
CA LEU A 87 42.35 -0.66 15.74
C LEU A 87 42.22 0.86 15.84
N LYS A 88 43.03 1.53 16.67
CA LYS A 88 43.05 3.00 16.78
C LYS A 88 43.41 3.63 15.45
N GLU A 89 44.49 3.18 14.82
CA GLU A 89 44.90 3.73 13.53
C GLU A 89 43.90 3.43 12.40
N LEU A 90 43.27 2.24 12.41
CA LEU A 90 42.21 1.90 11.45
C LEU A 90 41.01 2.85 11.64
N TYR A 91 40.60 3.08 12.89
CA TYR A 91 39.54 4.02 13.22
C TYR A 91 39.85 5.43 12.71
N GLN A 92 41.05 5.94 13.00
CA GLN A 92 41.47 7.29 12.58
C GLN A 92 41.45 7.43 11.06
N LYS A 93 42.02 6.46 10.34
CA LYS A 93 42.06 6.47 8.87
C LYS A 93 40.65 6.51 8.27
N VAL A 94 39.78 5.59 8.66
CA VAL A 94 38.39 5.54 8.15
C VAL A 94 37.61 6.80 8.58
N TYR A 95 37.82 7.29 9.80
CA TYR A 95 37.15 8.51 10.23
C TYR A 95 37.58 9.73 9.40
N GLU A 96 38.85 9.86 9.05
CA GLU A 96 39.38 10.95 8.23
C GLU A 96 38.96 10.82 6.76
N ASP A 97 39.14 9.65 6.16
CA ASP A 97 38.85 9.38 4.74
C ASP A 97 37.36 9.63 4.41
N TYR A 98 36.47 9.32 5.35
CA TYR A 98 35.02 9.53 5.22
C TYR A 98 34.51 10.77 5.96
N GLN A 99 35.39 11.69 6.36
CA GLN A 99 35.06 12.98 6.98
C GLN A 99 34.10 12.86 8.19
N GLY A 100 34.29 11.84 9.00
CA GLY A 100 33.52 11.57 10.23
C GLY A 100 32.10 11.05 10.02
N ASN A 101 31.71 10.73 8.78
CA ASN A 101 30.37 10.26 8.46
C ASN A 101 30.19 8.75 8.67
N ILE A 102 31.29 7.99 8.68
CA ILE A 102 31.33 6.56 9.00
C ILE A 102 31.94 6.39 10.39
N PHE A 103 31.35 5.49 11.19
CA PHE A 103 31.83 5.20 12.54
C PHE A 103 32.16 3.72 12.65
N LEU A 104 33.41 3.39 12.98
CA LEU A 104 33.81 2.02 13.28
C LEU A 104 33.61 1.74 14.77
N ASN A 105 32.82 0.73 15.09
CA ASN A 105 32.71 0.21 16.45
C ASN A 105 33.43 -1.14 16.50
N TYR A 106 34.19 -1.41 17.56
CA TYR A 106 34.99 -2.62 17.66
C TYR A 106 35.08 -3.14 19.09
N VAL A 107 35.27 -4.44 19.23
CA VAL A 107 35.52 -5.09 20.52
C VAL A 107 36.55 -6.20 20.38
N VAL A 108 37.34 -6.39 21.43
CA VAL A 108 38.35 -7.44 21.55
C VAL A 108 38.04 -8.25 22.80
N PHE A 109 37.91 -9.58 22.65
CA PHE A 109 37.65 -10.49 23.76
C PHE A 109 38.38 -11.82 23.55
N SER A 110 38.62 -12.55 24.64
CA SER A 110 39.36 -13.83 24.61
C SER A 110 38.39 -14.99 24.88
N VAL A 111 38.58 -16.11 24.17
CA VAL A 111 37.72 -17.30 24.31
C VAL A 111 38.57 -18.56 24.49
N ASP A 112 38.11 -19.45 25.37
CA ASP A 112 38.78 -20.72 25.69
C ASP A 112 38.36 -21.88 24.77
N LYS A 113 37.10 -21.87 24.27
CA LYS A 113 36.58 -22.86 23.31
C LYS A 113 36.07 -22.18 22.03
N MET A 114 36.50 -22.67 20.87
CA MET A 114 36.00 -22.24 19.57
C MET A 114 34.62 -22.84 19.30
N ASP A 115 33.58 -22.21 19.82
CA ASP A 115 32.23 -22.42 19.30
C ASP A 115 31.82 -21.16 18.53
N SER A 116 31.86 -21.25 17.20
CA SER A 116 31.66 -20.13 16.29
C SER A 116 30.33 -19.41 16.52
N ILE A 117 29.25 -20.13 16.83
CA ILE A 117 27.94 -19.50 17.08
C ILE A 117 27.93 -18.70 18.39
N ASN A 118 28.58 -19.23 19.43
CA ASN A 118 28.71 -18.55 20.71
C ASN A 118 29.65 -17.33 20.61
N ILE A 119 30.71 -17.42 19.80
CA ILE A 119 31.57 -16.27 19.47
C ILE A 119 30.76 -15.18 18.78
N LEU A 120 29.92 -15.53 17.80
CA LEU A 120 29.07 -14.56 17.09
C LEU A 120 28.05 -13.90 18.02
N ARG A 121 27.42 -14.67 18.91
CA ARG A 121 26.47 -14.17 19.92
C ARG A 121 27.12 -13.21 20.90
N GLU A 122 28.29 -13.58 21.45
CA GLU A 122 28.99 -12.72 22.40
C GLU A 122 29.55 -11.47 21.70
N ALA A 123 30.09 -11.59 20.48
CA ALA A 123 30.50 -10.45 19.66
C ALA A 123 29.33 -9.48 19.43
N GLU A 124 28.14 -9.99 19.09
CA GLU A 124 26.97 -9.15 18.86
C GLU A 124 26.46 -8.44 20.12
N LYS A 125 26.39 -9.17 21.24
CA LYS A 125 26.03 -8.61 22.55
C LYS A 125 27.00 -7.52 22.98
N LEU A 126 28.30 -7.75 22.82
CA LEU A 126 29.33 -6.77 23.17
C LEU A 126 29.30 -5.55 22.26
N LEU A 127 29.14 -5.72 20.95
CA LEU A 127 29.05 -4.61 19.98
C LEU A 127 27.79 -3.75 20.19
N LYS A 128 26.67 -4.35 20.62
CA LYS A 128 25.44 -3.63 20.98
C LYS A 128 25.54 -2.91 22.34
N SER A 129 26.55 -3.18 23.16
CA SER A 129 26.66 -2.60 24.51
C SER A 129 27.12 -1.14 24.46
N ASN A 130 26.49 -0.30 25.29
CA ASN A 130 26.88 1.11 25.44
C ASN A 130 28.31 1.27 25.97
N ASN A 131 28.80 0.29 26.73
CA ASN A 131 30.15 0.30 27.31
C ASN A 131 31.22 0.21 26.20
N THR A 132 31.07 -0.73 25.26
CA THR A 132 31.98 -0.86 24.12
C THR A 132 32.05 0.43 23.31
N LYS A 133 30.89 1.02 22.99
CA LYS A 133 30.83 2.27 22.23
C LYS A 133 31.49 3.43 22.96
N SER A 134 31.27 3.51 24.28
CA SER A 134 31.92 4.52 25.13
C SER A 134 33.44 4.33 25.18
N GLN A 135 33.91 3.08 25.18
CA GLN A 135 35.33 2.76 25.16
C GLN A 135 35.97 3.17 23.83
N VAL A 136 35.35 2.85 22.69
CA VAL A 136 35.83 3.28 21.36
C VAL A 136 35.89 4.81 21.26
N ILE A 137 34.89 5.53 21.80
CA ILE A 137 34.90 7.00 21.84
C ILE A 137 36.05 7.51 22.71
N LYS A 138 36.31 6.89 23.87
CA LYS A 138 37.40 7.27 24.76
C LYS A 138 38.76 7.07 24.08
N ASP A 139 38.96 5.91 23.45
CA ASP A 139 40.20 5.53 22.77
C ASP A 139 40.53 6.45 21.57
N ASN A 140 39.50 7.01 20.93
CA ASN A 140 39.62 7.88 19.75
C ASN A 140 39.21 9.35 20.02
N SER A 141 39.15 9.75 21.29
CA SER A 141 38.70 11.09 21.72
C SER A 141 39.52 12.22 21.09
N GLU A 142 40.82 12.00 20.91
CA GLU A 142 41.74 12.96 20.27
C GLU A 142 41.31 13.37 18.86
N VAL A 143 40.75 12.44 18.07
CA VAL A 143 40.28 12.71 16.70
C VAL A 143 38.83 13.18 16.71
N LEU A 144 37.99 12.59 17.57
CA LEU A 144 36.56 12.92 17.64
C LEU A 144 36.26 14.35 18.12
N PHE A 145 37.10 14.89 19.02
CA PHE A 145 36.92 16.21 19.60
C PHE A 145 37.91 17.25 19.04
N ARG A 146 38.62 16.91 17.97
CA ARG A 146 39.44 17.87 17.23
C ARG A 146 38.54 18.63 16.24
N PHE A 147 38.53 19.95 16.37
CA PHE A 147 37.87 20.83 15.42
C PHE A 147 38.84 21.13 14.27
N THR A 148 38.67 20.42 13.16
CA THR A 148 39.43 20.64 11.93
C THR A 148 38.49 21.21 10.87
N GLU A 149 38.85 22.34 10.27
CA GLU A 149 38.18 22.79 9.05
C GLU A 149 38.46 21.79 7.94
N LEU A 150 37.39 21.19 7.39
CA LEU A 150 37.52 20.25 6.29
C LEU A 150 37.90 21.03 5.03
N GLU A 151 39.16 20.91 4.61
CA GLU A 151 39.50 21.19 3.21
C GLU A 151 38.64 20.25 2.36
N ILE A 152 37.82 20.83 1.46
CA ILE A 152 37.04 20.06 0.48
C ILE A 152 38.06 19.41 -0.45
N LYS A 153 38.60 18.26 -0.06
CA LYS A 153 39.25 17.36 -1.00
C LYS A 153 38.15 16.93 -1.95
N ASN A 154 38.18 17.47 -3.18
CA ASN A 154 37.45 16.89 -4.29
C ASN A 154 37.83 15.42 -4.32
N GLN A 155 36.94 14.53 -3.85
CA GLN A 155 37.12 13.09 -3.90
C GLN A 155 37.17 12.69 -5.38
N LYS A 156 38.36 12.80 -5.98
CA LYS A 156 38.70 12.17 -7.25
C LYS A 156 39.14 10.74 -6.94
N GLU A 157 38.23 9.92 -6.45
CA GLU A 157 38.41 8.48 -6.68
C GLU A 157 38.07 8.22 -8.14
N LEU A 158 39.11 8.06 -8.95
CA LEU A 158 39.05 7.39 -10.24
C LEU A 158 38.59 5.96 -9.98
N ILE A 159 37.28 5.76 -9.98
CA ILE A 159 36.71 4.41 -10.05
C ILE A 159 37.06 3.89 -11.44
N GLU A 160 37.83 2.80 -11.51
CA GLU A 160 37.99 2.03 -12.74
C GLU A 160 36.60 1.61 -13.22
N THR A 161 36.03 2.40 -14.13
CA THR A 161 34.90 1.98 -14.93
C THR A 161 35.39 0.78 -15.72
N LYS A 162 35.07 -0.44 -15.27
CA LYS A 162 34.97 -1.56 -16.20
C LYS A 162 33.98 -1.11 -17.27
N LYS A 163 34.54 -0.65 -18.40
CA LYS A 163 33.80 -0.42 -19.64
C LYS A 163 32.93 -1.67 -19.87
N ASP A 164 31.68 -1.45 -20.28
CA ASP A 164 30.75 -2.43 -20.87
C ASP A 164 29.53 -2.89 -20.07
N LYS A 165 29.07 -2.20 -19.01
CA LYS A 165 27.90 -2.67 -18.24
C LYS A 165 26.87 -1.60 -17.83
N GLU A 166 26.68 -0.53 -18.59
CA GLU A 166 25.97 0.69 -18.11
C GLU A 166 24.50 0.93 -18.55
N ASN A 167 23.76 -0.01 -19.15
CA ASN A 167 22.49 0.35 -19.83
C ASN A 167 21.15 0.09 -19.11
N ILE A 168 21.11 -0.37 -17.85
CA ILE A 168 19.84 -0.84 -17.21
C ILE A 168 19.23 0.15 -16.22
N PHE A 169 20.03 0.85 -15.43
CA PHE A 169 19.54 1.87 -14.51
C PHE A 169 19.63 3.25 -15.16
N LEU A 170 18.75 4.15 -14.73
CA LEU A 170 18.87 5.56 -15.07
C LEU A 170 20.00 6.20 -14.28
N THR A 171 20.59 7.22 -14.88
CA THR A 171 21.67 8.01 -14.28
C THR A 171 21.16 9.29 -13.63
N ASN A 172 19.98 9.78 -14.05
CA ASN A 172 19.36 11.00 -13.53
C ASN A 172 17.93 10.72 -12.99
N MET A 173 17.56 11.45 -11.95
CA MET A 173 16.21 11.53 -11.39
C MET A 173 15.23 12.24 -12.33
N ASP A 174 15.69 13.20 -13.13
CA ASP A 174 14.84 13.93 -14.08
C ASP A 174 14.36 13.01 -15.19
N ASP A 175 15.18 12.04 -15.59
CA ASP A 175 14.79 11.00 -16.54
C ASP A 175 13.69 10.08 -15.97
N LEU A 176 13.41 10.10 -14.66
CA LEU A 176 12.30 9.34 -14.10
C LEU A 176 10.94 10.03 -14.31
N VAL A 177 10.94 11.31 -14.70
CA VAL A 177 9.72 12.06 -14.93
C VAL A 177 9.15 11.68 -16.30
N VAL A 178 7.88 11.27 -16.31
CA VAL A 178 7.13 11.12 -17.56
C VAL A 178 6.55 12.48 -17.92
N MET A 179 7.04 13.05 -19.03
CA MET A 179 6.54 14.31 -19.58
C MET A 179 5.02 14.22 -19.83
N ASP A 180 4.26 15.22 -19.39
CA ASP A 180 2.82 15.37 -19.69
C ASP A 180 2.54 16.77 -20.27
N GLU A 181 1.32 16.99 -20.78
CA GLU A 181 0.92 18.23 -21.47
C GLU A 181 1.15 19.52 -20.65
N ASN A 182 1.32 19.45 -19.33
CA ASN A 182 1.61 20.63 -18.49
C ASN A 182 3.12 20.99 -18.46
N HIS A 183 3.99 20.25 -19.15
CA HIS A 183 5.42 20.51 -19.24
C HIS A 183 5.78 21.44 -20.43
N GLU A 184 4.84 22.24 -20.94
CA GLU A 184 5.05 23.24 -22.00
C GLU A 184 5.99 24.41 -21.62
N THR A 185 6.66 24.34 -20.47
CA THR A 185 7.73 25.27 -20.07
C THR A 185 8.90 24.44 -19.58
N ASP A 186 10.15 24.88 -19.81
CA ASP A 186 11.45 24.21 -19.56
C ASP A 186 11.73 23.70 -18.11
N SER A 187 10.75 23.12 -17.44
CA SER A 187 10.79 22.66 -16.06
C SER A 187 10.84 21.12 -16.03
N SER A 188 11.93 20.57 -15.49
CA SER A 188 12.06 19.14 -15.20
C SER A 188 11.31 18.70 -13.93
N ASN A 189 10.52 19.58 -13.29
CA ASN A 189 9.69 19.21 -12.13
C ASN A 189 8.58 18.25 -12.52
N GLY A 190 8.61 17.04 -11.97
CA GLY A 190 7.56 16.05 -12.14
C GLY A 190 7.46 15.09 -10.97
N LYS A 191 6.49 14.17 -11.06
CA LYS A 191 6.27 13.17 -10.01
C LYS A 191 6.99 11.86 -10.32
N ILE A 192 7.63 11.34 -9.30
CA ILE A 192 8.32 10.04 -9.31
C ILE A 192 7.82 9.16 -8.16
N ALA A 193 8.07 7.86 -8.25
CA ALA A 193 7.81 6.95 -7.15
C ALA A 193 9.11 6.61 -6.41
N ILE A 194 9.09 6.71 -5.09
CA ILE A 194 10.16 6.29 -4.20
C ILE A 194 9.74 5.01 -3.51
N VAL A 195 10.60 4.01 -3.56
CA VAL A 195 10.37 2.69 -2.97
C VAL A 195 11.43 2.41 -1.92
N LYS A 196 11.00 1.98 -0.74
CA LYS A 196 11.86 1.40 0.28
C LYS A 196 11.32 0.04 0.70
N ALA A 197 12.17 -0.97 0.77
CA ALA A 197 11.82 -2.30 1.21
C ALA A 197 12.77 -2.80 2.30
N ASP A 198 12.27 -3.65 3.18
CA ASP A 198 12.99 -4.17 4.34
C ASP A 198 12.49 -5.58 4.71
N ILE A 199 13.42 -6.48 5.01
CA ILE A 199 13.11 -7.86 5.39
C ILE A 199 12.64 -7.92 6.85
N ASN A 200 11.43 -8.45 7.04
CA ASN A 200 10.82 -8.54 8.35
C ASN A 200 11.52 -9.57 9.24
N ASN A 201 11.73 -9.18 10.49
CA ASN A 201 12.23 -10.04 11.57
C ASN A 201 13.60 -10.67 11.30
N LEU A 202 14.39 -10.15 10.34
CA LEU A 202 15.68 -10.76 10.00
C LEU A 202 16.60 -10.95 11.22
N GLY A 203 16.71 -9.93 12.08
CA GLY A 203 17.50 -10.03 13.30
C GLY A 203 17.05 -11.14 14.24
N ARG A 204 15.73 -11.34 14.40
CA ARG A 204 15.19 -12.44 15.24
C ARG A 204 15.46 -13.80 14.61
N ILE A 205 15.32 -13.89 13.29
CA ILE A 205 15.58 -15.13 12.54
C ILE A 205 17.05 -15.53 12.70
N MET A 206 17.97 -14.57 12.54
CA MET A 206 19.40 -14.77 12.74
C MET A 206 19.73 -15.19 14.18
N GLU A 207 19.08 -14.60 15.19
CA GLU A 207 19.27 -14.97 16.61
C GLU A 207 18.83 -16.41 16.92
N THR A 208 17.78 -16.91 16.25
CA THR A 208 17.23 -18.26 16.46
C THR A 208 18.00 -19.39 15.80
N ILE A 209 18.94 -19.07 14.90
CA ILE A 209 19.77 -20.09 14.24
C ILE A 209 20.85 -20.54 15.24
N ASP A 210 20.79 -21.81 15.63
CA ASP A 210 21.78 -22.43 16.53
C ASP A 210 22.95 -23.08 15.76
N ASN A 211 22.81 -23.31 14.45
CA ASN A 211 23.81 -23.93 13.61
C ASN A 211 24.64 -22.87 12.85
N TYR A 212 25.96 -22.90 13.02
CA TYR A 212 26.89 -21.98 12.36
C TYR A 212 26.86 -22.08 10.83
N ASP A 213 26.77 -23.27 10.27
CA ASP A 213 26.75 -23.46 8.81
C ASP A 213 25.47 -22.90 8.21
N GLU A 214 24.32 -23.11 8.88
CA GLU A 214 23.04 -22.52 8.46
C GLU A 214 23.05 -21.00 8.53
N TYR A 215 23.66 -20.44 9.58
CA TYR A 215 23.83 -18.99 9.74
C TYR A 215 24.68 -18.41 8.60
N LEU A 216 25.83 -19.02 8.33
CA LEU A 216 26.75 -18.56 7.29
C LEU A 216 26.12 -18.68 5.89
N GLN A 217 25.41 -19.78 5.62
CA GLN A 217 24.69 -19.99 4.36
C GLN A 217 23.61 -18.94 4.13
N LEU A 218 22.79 -18.64 5.14
CA LEU A 218 21.75 -17.60 5.05
C LEU A 218 22.40 -16.22 4.83
N SER A 219 23.45 -15.90 5.59
CA SER A 219 24.14 -14.61 5.47
C SER A 219 24.79 -14.42 4.09
N LYS A 220 25.41 -15.46 3.53
CA LYS A 220 25.99 -15.42 2.17
C LYS A 220 24.89 -15.26 1.12
N LEU A 221 23.81 -16.04 1.22
CA LEU A 221 22.67 -15.97 0.31
C LEU A 221 22.04 -14.57 0.26
N LEU A 222 21.83 -13.94 1.42
CA LEU A 222 21.30 -12.59 1.50
C LEU A 222 22.25 -11.56 0.88
N SER A 223 23.55 -11.68 1.14
CA SER A 223 24.55 -10.78 0.56
C SER A 223 24.64 -10.91 -0.96
N GLU A 224 24.44 -12.11 -1.51
CA GLU A 224 24.45 -12.35 -2.95
C GLU A 224 23.18 -11.84 -3.62
N LYS A 225 22.01 -12.20 -3.08
CA LYS A 225 20.70 -11.89 -3.66
C LYS A 225 20.31 -10.42 -3.46
N ILE A 226 20.61 -9.82 -2.31
CA ILE A 226 20.29 -8.41 -2.01
C ILE A 226 21.48 -7.55 -2.40
N SER A 227 21.76 -7.55 -3.71
CA SER A 227 22.84 -6.79 -4.32
C SER A 227 22.37 -6.08 -5.58
N LEU A 228 23.00 -4.95 -5.90
CA LEU A 228 22.72 -4.22 -7.15
C LEU A 228 22.91 -5.12 -8.39
N ASN A 229 23.89 -6.02 -8.35
CA ASN A 229 24.17 -6.94 -9.45
C ASN A 229 23.04 -7.96 -9.65
N ASN A 230 22.47 -8.49 -8.57
CA ASN A 230 21.36 -9.43 -8.68
C ASN A 230 20.08 -8.75 -9.15
N ILE A 231 19.72 -7.59 -8.57
CA ILE A 231 18.55 -6.82 -9.02
C ILE A 231 18.67 -6.48 -10.51
N ARG A 232 19.86 -6.12 -10.98
CA ARG A 232 20.12 -5.88 -12.39
C ARG A 232 19.83 -7.12 -13.25
N LYS A 233 20.35 -8.30 -12.89
CA LYS A 233 20.10 -9.55 -13.62
C LYS A 233 18.61 -9.86 -13.67
N MET A 234 17.91 -9.73 -12.55
CA MET A 234 16.47 -9.93 -12.50
C MET A 234 15.71 -8.95 -13.40
N ILE A 235 16.18 -7.71 -13.53
CA ILE A 235 15.62 -6.75 -14.49
C ILE A 235 15.87 -7.22 -15.93
N GLU A 236 17.08 -7.65 -16.26
CA GLU A 236 17.42 -8.18 -17.59
C GLU A 236 16.50 -9.35 -17.95
N GLU A 237 16.37 -10.35 -17.08
CA GLU A 237 15.53 -11.55 -17.27
C GLU A 237 14.02 -11.23 -17.33
N HIS A 238 13.56 -10.23 -16.56
CA HIS A 238 12.14 -9.83 -16.57
C HIS A 238 11.72 -9.11 -17.86
N ASN A 239 12.69 -8.61 -18.65
CA ASN A 239 12.43 -7.83 -19.87
C ASN A 239 12.41 -8.66 -21.17
N ASP A 240 12.47 -9.99 -21.10
CA ASP A 240 12.36 -10.87 -22.29
C ASP A 240 11.03 -10.69 -23.08
N ASN A 241 10.08 -9.88 -22.57
CA ASN A 241 8.82 -9.50 -23.23
C ASN A 241 8.63 -7.97 -23.42
N GLY A 242 9.71 -7.19 -23.45
CA GLY A 242 9.72 -5.73 -23.69
C GLY A 242 10.54 -4.97 -22.64
N ASP A 243 11.03 -3.76 -22.99
CA ASP A 243 11.82 -2.87 -22.11
C ASP A 243 10.98 -2.27 -20.95
N LYS A 244 10.37 -3.11 -20.12
CA LYS A 244 9.41 -2.73 -19.09
C LYS A 244 10.07 -1.99 -17.94
N LEU A 245 11.28 -2.41 -17.52
CA LEU A 245 12.01 -1.78 -16.40
C LEU A 245 13.39 -1.23 -16.74
N ILE A 246 13.96 -1.57 -17.90
CA ILE A 246 15.23 -1.00 -18.38
C ILE A 246 15.10 0.52 -18.46
N LYS A 247 16.07 1.24 -17.89
CA LYS A 247 16.12 2.71 -17.83
C LYS A 247 14.86 3.33 -17.23
N LYS A 248 14.31 2.72 -16.18
CA LYS A 248 13.18 3.29 -15.43
C LYS A 248 13.39 3.33 -13.91
N MET A 249 14.59 3.00 -13.43
CA MET A 249 14.90 2.88 -12.01
C MET A 249 16.27 3.48 -11.68
N VAL A 250 16.36 4.17 -10.54
CA VAL A 250 17.60 4.70 -9.95
C VAL A 250 17.76 4.12 -8.53
N PRO A 251 18.67 3.17 -8.31
CA PRO A 251 18.91 2.62 -6.98
C PRO A 251 19.73 3.59 -6.11
N PHE A 252 19.29 3.86 -4.88
CA PHE A 252 20.05 4.69 -3.93
C PHE A 252 20.88 3.83 -2.98
N TYR A 253 20.34 2.70 -2.53
CA TYR A 253 20.99 1.80 -1.58
C TYR A 253 20.38 0.40 -1.67
N VAL A 254 21.21 -0.63 -1.75
CA VAL A 254 20.79 -2.04 -1.76
C VAL A 254 21.86 -2.86 -1.05
N ALA A 255 21.67 -3.13 0.24
CA ALA A 255 22.56 -4.00 1.01
C ALA A 255 21.94 -4.40 2.36
N GLY A 256 22.27 -5.60 2.81
CA GLY A 256 21.73 -6.16 4.05
C GLY A 256 20.26 -6.51 3.90
N ASP A 257 19.42 -5.98 4.77
CA ASP A 257 17.95 -6.09 4.72
C ASP A 257 17.26 -4.92 4.01
N ASP A 258 17.96 -3.79 3.81
CA ASP A 258 17.40 -2.53 3.32
C ASP A 258 17.61 -2.35 1.80
N ILE A 259 16.51 -2.05 1.10
CA ILE A 259 16.49 -1.72 -0.34
C ILE A 259 15.81 -0.37 -0.52
N PHE A 260 16.44 0.57 -1.22
CA PHE A 260 15.93 1.93 -1.41
C PHE A 260 16.26 2.46 -2.82
N TYR A 261 15.24 2.86 -3.56
CA TYR A 261 15.38 3.33 -4.94
C TYR A 261 14.25 4.27 -5.36
N ALA A 262 14.46 4.98 -6.46
CA ALA A 262 13.43 5.69 -7.20
C ALA A 262 13.10 4.95 -8.49
N VAL A 263 11.84 5.05 -8.93
CA VAL A 263 11.34 4.39 -10.13
C VAL A 263 10.31 5.29 -10.82
N ARG A 264 10.21 5.17 -12.15
CA ARG A 264 9.11 5.78 -12.90
C ARG A 264 7.78 5.22 -12.42
N ILE A 265 6.73 6.06 -12.43
CA ILE A 265 5.41 5.68 -11.90
C ILE A 265 4.79 4.53 -12.73
N ASP A 266 4.98 4.52 -14.05
CA ASP A 266 4.51 3.46 -14.95
C ASP A 266 5.18 2.10 -14.69
N ALA A 267 6.44 2.11 -14.22
CA ALA A 267 7.22 0.91 -13.93
C ALA A 267 7.13 0.43 -12.46
N LEU A 268 6.36 1.12 -11.61
CA LEU A 268 6.27 0.82 -10.19
C LEU A 268 5.81 -0.64 -9.94
N PHE A 269 4.76 -1.08 -10.63
CA PHE A 269 4.20 -2.42 -10.39
C PHE A 269 5.19 -3.53 -10.72
N ASP A 270 5.94 -3.39 -11.81
CA ASP A 270 6.94 -4.37 -12.23
C ASP A 270 8.15 -4.36 -11.29
N SER A 271 8.52 -3.19 -10.75
CA SER A 271 9.57 -3.10 -9.71
C SER A 271 9.21 -3.84 -8.41
N ILE A 272 7.93 -3.79 -8.01
CA ILE A 272 7.42 -4.53 -6.85
C ILE A 272 7.40 -6.03 -7.13
N ILE A 273 7.11 -6.44 -8.36
CA ILE A 273 7.14 -7.85 -8.76
C ILE A 273 8.56 -8.41 -8.67
N ILE A 274 9.57 -7.67 -9.11
CA ILE A 274 10.97 -8.08 -8.97
C ILE A 274 11.33 -8.30 -7.49
N LEU A 275 10.93 -7.39 -6.59
CA LEU A 275 11.13 -7.58 -5.15
C LEU A 275 10.38 -8.80 -4.60
N SER A 276 9.18 -9.09 -5.13
CA SER A 276 8.44 -10.29 -4.76
C SER A 276 9.13 -11.56 -5.25
N THR A 277 9.67 -11.56 -6.47
CA THR A 277 10.41 -12.70 -7.03
C THR A 277 11.69 -12.93 -6.26
N LEU A 278 12.40 -11.85 -5.90
CA LEU A 278 13.65 -11.91 -5.12
C LEU A 278 13.45 -12.69 -3.81
N ILE A 279 12.40 -12.37 -3.06
CA ILE A 279 12.11 -13.06 -1.79
C ILE A 279 11.63 -14.49 -2.01
N LYS A 280 10.88 -14.76 -3.09
CA LYS A 280 10.48 -16.12 -3.44
C LYS A 280 11.70 -16.99 -3.74
N GLU A 281 12.62 -16.53 -4.58
CA GLU A 281 13.86 -17.23 -4.88
C GLU A 281 14.70 -17.50 -3.63
N ILE A 282 14.87 -16.50 -2.76
CA ILE A 282 15.59 -16.68 -1.49
C ILE A 282 14.93 -17.78 -0.66
N ASN A 283 13.60 -17.75 -0.52
CA ASN A 283 12.86 -18.74 0.25
C ASN A 283 12.90 -20.15 -0.39
N GLU A 284 12.96 -20.25 -1.71
CA GLU A 284 13.10 -21.53 -2.42
C GLU A 284 14.51 -22.12 -2.23
N GLU A 285 15.55 -21.31 -2.37
CA GLU A 285 16.93 -21.75 -2.12
C GLU A 285 17.15 -22.16 -0.66
N LEU A 286 16.51 -21.49 0.30
CA LEU A 286 16.54 -21.89 1.71
C LEU A 286 15.90 -23.26 1.93
N LYS A 287 14.76 -23.55 1.29
CA LYS A 287 14.10 -24.86 1.38
C LYS A 287 14.95 -25.99 0.81
N ILE A 288 15.70 -25.74 -0.27
CA ILE A 288 16.57 -26.75 -0.88
C ILE A 288 17.75 -27.07 0.05
N LYS A 289 18.28 -26.07 0.76
CA LYS A 289 19.45 -26.22 1.65
C LYS A 289 19.09 -26.74 3.06
N GLN A 290 17.85 -26.57 3.52
CA GLN A 290 17.38 -27.01 4.84
C GLN A 290 16.70 -28.39 4.80
N SER A 291 17.44 -29.44 5.12
CA SER A 291 16.90 -30.78 5.34
C SER A 291 16.11 -30.87 6.66
N ASN A 292 14.79 -30.65 6.58
CA ASN A 292 13.75 -31.22 7.45
C ASN A 292 13.62 -30.84 8.95
N SER A 293 14.06 -29.69 9.47
CA SER A 293 13.69 -29.36 10.88
C SER A 293 13.31 -27.92 11.25
N ASN A 294 13.71 -26.88 10.49
CA ASN A 294 13.25 -25.50 10.76
C ASN A 294 12.96 -24.78 9.44
N ASN A 295 11.69 -24.63 9.06
CA ASN A 295 11.30 -23.86 7.87
C ASN A 295 11.48 -22.36 8.14
N ILE A 296 12.70 -21.85 7.96
CA ILE A 296 12.95 -20.41 7.96
C ILE A 296 12.34 -19.83 6.71
N GLU A 297 11.44 -18.86 6.88
CA GLU A 297 10.82 -18.19 5.76
C GLU A 297 10.86 -16.67 5.95
N LEU A 298 11.41 -16.01 4.95
CA LEU A 298 11.57 -14.57 4.93
C LEU A 298 10.32 -13.92 4.32
N SER A 299 9.99 -12.76 4.84
CA SER A 299 8.97 -11.88 4.28
C SER A 299 9.52 -10.46 4.17
N ILE A 300 9.03 -9.68 3.21
CA ILE A 300 9.49 -8.31 2.97
C ILE A 300 8.33 -7.32 3.11
N ALA A 301 8.61 -6.18 3.74
CA ALA A 301 7.71 -5.04 3.75
C ALA A 301 8.19 -3.99 2.74
N ILE A 302 7.28 -3.39 2.00
CA ILE A 302 7.57 -2.40 0.95
C ILE A 302 6.72 -1.15 1.23
N GLY A 303 7.36 0.01 1.31
CA GLY A 303 6.72 1.32 1.35
C GLY A 303 6.92 2.04 0.02
N VAL A 304 5.88 2.71 -0.46
CA VAL A 304 5.92 3.51 -1.68
C VAL A 304 5.33 4.90 -1.45
N ALA A 305 6.06 5.92 -1.88
CA ALA A 305 5.63 7.32 -1.83
C ALA A 305 5.79 8.01 -3.18
N PHE A 306 4.84 8.88 -3.53
CA PHE A 306 4.92 9.73 -4.72
C PHE A 306 5.37 11.13 -4.33
N VAL A 307 6.45 11.60 -4.94
CA VAL A 307 7.14 12.85 -4.57
C VAL A 307 7.54 13.64 -5.82
N ASN A 308 7.90 14.91 -5.65
CA ASN A 308 8.52 15.69 -6.72
C ASN A 308 10.01 15.31 -6.81
N ASN A 309 10.58 15.16 -8.02
CA ASN A 309 11.96 14.71 -8.28
C ASN A 309 13.06 15.64 -7.78
N HIS A 310 12.76 16.91 -7.50
CA HIS A 310 13.73 17.91 -7.02
C HIS A 310 13.78 18.09 -5.50
N GLN A 311 13.14 17.22 -4.71
CA GLN A 311 13.29 17.29 -3.26
C GLN A 311 14.60 16.59 -2.81
N PRO A 312 15.21 17.04 -1.70
CA PRO A 312 16.35 16.33 -1.12
C PRO A 312 16.02 14.88 -0.76
N ILE A 313 16.97 13.96 -0.94
CA ILE A 313 16.77 12.52 -0.74
C ILE A 313 16.40 12.20 0.70
N ARG A 314 16.93 12.99 1.66
CA ARG A 314 16.51 12.89 3.05
C ARG A 314 15.00 12.98 3.23
N TYR A 315 14.29 13.82 2.46
CA TYR A 315 12.83 13.92 2.53
C TYR A 315 12.15 12.69 1.93
N TYR A 316 12.65 12.18 0.80
CA TYR A 316 12.17 10.92 0.23
C TYR A 316 12.19 9.79 1.24
N ARG A 317 13.32 9.64 1.94
CA ARG A 317 13.49 8.64 3.00
C ARG A 317 12.46 8.81 4.11
N GLN A 318 12.27 10.03 4.61
CA GLN A 318 11.33 10.29 5.70
C GLN A 318 9.87 10.01 5.32
N ILE A 319 9.48 10.32 4.08
CA ILE A 319 8.12 10.09 3.60
C ILE A 319 7.88 8.59 3.40
N VAL A 320 8.78 7.90 2.69
CA VAL A 320 8.62 6.47 2.39
C VAL A 320 8.71 5.60 3.65
N GLU A 321 9.49 6.01 4.67
CA GLU A 321 9.59 5.29 5.94
C GLU A 321 8.25 5.22 6.69
N LYS A 322 7.39 6.24 6.56
CA LYS A 322 6.04 6.23 7.13
C LYS A 322 5.17 5.15 6.49
N GLU A 323 5.30 4.96 5.18
CA GLU A 323 4.58 3.92 4.45
C GLU A 323 5.13 2.53 4.76
N LEU A 324 6.45 2.37 4.78
CA LEU A 324 7.12 1.13 5.17
C LEU A 324 6.71 0.68 6.59
N SER A 325 6.69 1.62 7.53
CA SER A 325 6.24 1.37 8.91
C SER A 325 4.80 0.85 8.99
N LYS A 326 3.91 1.32 8.12
CA LYS A 326 2.52 0.83 8.06
C LYS A 326 2.45 -0.58 7.49
N ALA A 327 3.20 -0.87 6.43
CA ALA A 327 3.32 -2.22 5.87
C ALA A 327 3.86 -3.22 6.92
N LYS A 328 4.93 -2.87 7.65
CA LYS A 328 5.47 -3.70 8.73
C LYS A 328 4.45 -3.95 9.85
N LYS A 329 3.69 -2.92 10.24
CA LYS A 329 2.66 -3.05 11.28
C LYS A 329 1.51 -3.94 10.84
N SER A 330 1.07 -3.82 9.59
CA SER A 330 -0.05 -4.62 9.08
C SER A 330 0.34 -6.09 9.00
N MET A 331 1.53 -6.43 8.51
CA MET A 331 2.03 -7.82 8.41
C MET A 331 2.13 -8.54 9.77
N LYS A 332 2.21 -7.82 10.89
CA LYS A 332 2.19 -8.41 12.24
C LYS A 332 0.78 -8.83 12.72
N THR A 333 -0.27 -8.51 11.96
CA THR A 333 -1.65 -8.85 12.33
C THR A 333 -2.05 -10.26 11.86
N LYS A 334 -2.96 -10.93 12.60
CA LYS A 334 -3.36 -12.34 12.37
C LYS A 334 -3.83 -12.67 10.94
N LYS A 335 -4.35 -11.70 10.17
CA LYS A 335 -4.89 -11.93 8.82
C LYS A 335 -3.83 -11.94 7.72
N SER A 336 -2.72 -11.25 7.93
CA SER A 336 -1.67 -11.02 6.93
C SER A 336 -0.33 -11.63 7.36
N PHE A 337 -0.34 -12.47 8.40
CA PHE A 337 0.85 -13.15 8.89
C PHE A 337 1.44 -14.10 7.84
N ASP A 338 0.58 -14.70 7.01
CA ASP A 338 0.99 -15.64 5.96
C ASP A 338 1.40 -14.93 4.65
N ALA A 339 1.47 -13.58 4.64
CA ALA A 339 1.88 -12.83 3.47
C ALA A 339 3.42 -12.85 3.32
N ILE A 340 3.90 -13.16 2.12
CA ILE A 340 5.33 -13.10 1.78
C ILE A 340 5.76 -11.64 1.63
N VAL A 341 4.90 -10.81 1.02
CA VAL A 341 5.16 -9.40 0.75
C VAL A 341 4.01 -8.57 1.30
N GLY A 342 4.30 -7.55 2.10
CA GLY A 342 3.34 -6.52 2.48
C GLY A 342 3.75 -5.18 1.89
N ILE A 343 2.80 -4.48 1.28
CA ILE A 343 3.06 -3.27 0.49
C ILE A 343 2.15 -2.16 1.00
N CYS A 344 2.68 -0.96 1.19
CA CYS A 344 1.90 0.24 1.48
C CYS A 344 2.17 1.30 0.42
N ILE A 345 1.14 1.68 -0.35
CA ILE A 345 1.22 2.70 -1.40
C ILE A 345 0.22 3.80 -1.09
N ALA A 346 0.70 4.98 -0.71
CA ALA A 346 -0.14 6.14 -0.41
C ALA A 346 -1.31 5.82 0.56
N ASN A 347 -1.01 5.17 1.69
CA ASN A 347 -1.95 4.64 2.69
C ASN A 347 -2.80 3.43 2.28
N ASN A 348 -2.65 2.89 1.07
CA ASN A 348 -3.33 1.65 0.68
C ASN A 348 -2.42 0.46 1.01
N LEU A 349 -2.97 -0.50 1.76
CA LEU A 349 -2.26 -1.74 2.10
C LEU A 349 -2.58 -2.82 1.08
N PHE A 350 -1.53 -3.48 0.60
CA PHE A 350 -1.62 -4.64 -0.26
C PHE A 350 -0.73 -5.78 0.23
N PHE A 351 -1.06 -7.01 -0.13
CA PHE A 351 -0.30 -8.20 0.24
C PHE A 351 -0.12 -9.13 -0.96
N ILE A 352 1.01 -9.84 -0.96
CA ILE A 352 1.27 -10.98 -1.83
C ILE A 352 1.41 -12.20 -0.93
N TYR A 353 0.50 -13.15 -1.11
CA TYR A 353 0.45 -14.39 -0.36
C TYR A 353 1.18 -15.52 -1.10
N LYS A 354 1.48 -16.59 -0.38
CA LYS A 354 1.96 -17.85 -0.98
C LYS A 354 0.93 -18.39 -1.96
N GLU A 355 1.40 -19.18 -2.92
CA GLU A 355 0.54 -19.81 -3.92
C GLU A 355 -0.59 -20.63 -3.27
N GLY A 356 -1.81 -20.44 -3.77
CA GLY A 356 -3.04 -21.04 -3.20
C GLY A 356 -3.67 -20.26 -2.03
N LEU A 357 -2.93 -19.38 -1.35
CA LEU A 357 -3.44 -18.50 -0.29
C LEU A 357 -3.82 -17.12 -0.85
N GLY A 358 -4.87 -16.49 -0.31
CA GLY A 358 -5.19 -15.08 -0.61
C GLY A 358 -5.85 -14.76 -1.97
N PHE A 359 -6.13 -15.75 -2.84
CA PHE A 359 -6.71 -15.55 -4.19
C PHE A 359 -8.08 -14.80 -4.21
N LYS A 360 -8.71 -14.61 -3.05
CA LYS A 360 -10.02 -13.93 -2.90
C LYS A 360 -9.99 -12.71 -1.98
N GLU A 361 -8.82 -12.35 -1.47
CA GLU A 361 -8.69 -11.22 -0.55
C GLU A 361 -8.80 -9.89 -1.29
N ASN A 362 -9.30 -8.87 -0.60
CA ASN A 362 -9.54 -7.54 -1.18
C ASN A 362 -8.28 -6.67 -1.23
N ASP A 363 -7.27 -7.02 -0.43
CA ASP A 363 -5.98 -6.37 -0.29
C ASP A 363 -4.90 -7.09 -1.11
N SER A 364 -5.25 -8.00 -2.02
CA SER A 364 -4.28 -8.64 -2.90
C SER A 364 -3.70 -7.65 -3.93
N PHE A 365 -2.36 -7.57 -4.00
CA PHE A 365 -1.65 -6.69 -4.95
C PHE A 365 -1.98 -7.00 -6.41
N PHE A 366 -1.95 -8.29 -6.79
CA PHE A 366 -2.27 -8.71 -8.16
C PHE A 366 -3.72 -8.44 -8.53
N ARG A 367 -4.64 -8.56 -7.56
CA ARG A 367 -6.04 -8.19 -7.77
C ARG A 367 -6.17 -6.70 -8.05
N PHE A 368 -5.52 -5.83 -7.27
CA PHE A 368 -5.56 -4.39 -7.52
C PHE A 368 -5.01 -4.02 -8.90
N ARG A 369 -3.91 -4.65 -9.35
CA ARG A 369 -3.38 -4.49 -10.71
C ARG A 369 -4.42 -4.82 -11.78
N SER A 370 -5.14 -5.94 -11.64
CA SER A 370 -6.22 -6.31 -12.56
C SER A 370 -7.42 -5.36 -12.49
N GLU A 371 -7.83 -4.93 -11.29
CA GLU A 371 -8.92 -3.96 -11.10
C GLU A 371 -8.61 -2.63 -11.81
N LEU A 372 -7.36 -2.16 -11.80
CA LEU A 372 -6.94 -0.97 -12.54
C LEU A 372 -7.11 -1.14 -14.05
N GLY A 373 -6.75 -2.30 -14.60
CA GLY A 373 -6.92 -2.61 -16.02
C GLY A 373 -8.41 -2.64 -16.43
N GLU A 374 -9.28 -3.21 -15.59
CA GLU A 374 -10.72 -3.19 -15.82
C GLU A 374 -11.30 -1.76 -15.74
N LEU A 375 -10.89 -0.96 -14.76
CA LEU A 375 -11.33 0.43 -14.63
C LEU A 375 -10.87 1.28 -15.82
N LYS A 376 -9.66 1.05 -16.33
CA LYS A 376 -9.16 1.73 -17.52
C LYS A 376 -10.02 1.39 -18.74
N LYS A 377 -10.26 0.10 -18.98
CA LYS A 377 -11.16 -0.33 -20.06
C LYS A 377 -12.54 0.30 -19.94
N MET A 378 -13.09 0.39 -18.73
CA MET A 378 -14.39 1.03 -18.52
C MET A 378 -14.38 2.55 -18.80
N MET A 379 -13.26 3.21 -18.51
CA MET A 379 -13.06 4.63 -18.83
C MET A 379 -12.97 4.85 -20.34
N ASP A 380 -12.24 3.99 -21.06
CA ASP A 380 -12.08 4.06 -22.51
C ASP A 380 -13.42 3.76 -23.23
N GLU A 381 -14.25 2.88 -22.66
CA GLU A 381 -15.64 2.63 -23.07
C GLU A 381 -16.63 3.75 -22.67
N LYS A 382 -16.15 4.85 -22.08
CA LYS A 382 -16.94 6.02 -21.66
C LYS A 382 -18.06 5.73 -20.64
N ILE A 383 -17.91 4.68 -19.82
CA ILE A 383 -18.88 4.37 -18.74
C ILE A 383 -18.81 5.41 -17.63
N PHE A 384 -17.62 5.92 -17.35
CA PHE A 384 -17.40 7.04 -16.46
C PHE A 384 -16.31 7.95 -17.03
N SER A 385 -16.31 9.21 -16.61
CA SER A 385 -15.22 10.13 -16.92
C SER A 385 -14.29 10.30 -15.72
N ARG A 386 -13.01 10.55 -16.00
CA ARG A 386 -12.04 10.88 -14.97
C ARG A 386 -12.46 12.10 -14.15
N THR A 387 -13.05 13.11 -14.80
CA THR A 387 -13.61 14.30 -14.16
C THR A 387 -14.69 13.96 -13.15
N ALA A 388 -15.58 13.01 -13.45
CA ALA A 388 -16.61 12.58 -12.52
C ALA A 388 -16.01 11.94 -11.25
N LEU A 389 -15.00 11.08 -11.41
CA LEU A 389 -14.27 10.50 -10.27
C LEU A 389 -13.48 11.55 -9.47
N HIS A 390 -12.92 12.54 -10.15
CA HIS A 390 -12.20 13.64 -9.49
C HIS A 390 -13.15 14.51 -8.66
N ASN A 391 -14.29 14.91 -9.23
CA ASN A 391 -15.34 15.64 -8.49
C ASN A 391 -15.86 14.83 -7.31
N PHE A 392 -16.00 13.51 -7.48
CA PHE A 392 -16.38 12.62 -6.39
C PHE A 392 -15.36 12.64 -5.25
N LEU A 393 -14.06 12.55 -5.57
CA LEU A 393 -12.99 12.66 -4.57
C LEU A 393 -13.03 14.00 -3.85
N ILE A 394 -13.12 15.12 -4.58
CA ILE A 394 -13.15 16.47 -4.01
C ILE A 394 -14.31 16.60 -3.01
N ASN A 395 -15.52 16.17 -3.38
CA ASN A 395 -16.68 16.25 -2.51
C ASN A 395 -16.49 15.44 -1.20
N LEU A 396 -15.82 14.30 -1.26
CA LEU A 396 -15.53 13.48 -0.08
C LEU A 396 -14.43 14.10 0.81
N GLU A 397 -13.51 14.87 0.25
CA GLU A 397 -12.44 15.54 0.98
C GLU A 397 -12.90 16.84 1.66
N ILE A 398 -13.74 17.63 0.98
CA ILE A 398 -14.25 18.91 1.49
C ILE A 398 -15.22 18.70 2.66
N GLU A 399 -16.12 17.72 2.57
CA GLU A 399 -17.06 17.45 3.65
C GLU A 399 -16.29 16.97 4.89
N GLU A 400 -16.66 17.41 6.09
CA GLU A 400 -16.01 16.98 7.33
C GLU A 400 -16.86 15.92 8.06
N ASP A 401 -18.19 16.04 7.97
CA ASP A 401 -19.10 15.15 8.67
C ASP A 401 -19.13 13.74 8.06
N LYS A 402 -18.92 12.73 8.92
CA LYS A 402 -18.80 11.33 8.48
C LYS A 402 -20.10 10.78 7.91
N GLU A 403 -21.26 11.23 8.39
CA GLU A 403 -22.55 10.77 7.87
C GLU A 403 -22.88 11.44 6.55
N ARG A 404 -22.64 12.75 6.40
CA ARG A 404 -22.78 13.48 5.14
C ARG A 404 -21.87 12.94 4.04
N LYS A 405 -20.61 12.60 4.35
CA LYS A 405 -19.73 11.89 3.40
C LYS A 405 -20.37 10.62 2.86
N MET A 406 -21.03 9.84 3.72
CA MET A 406 -21.74 8.63 3.31
C MET A 406 -22.95 8.95 2.44
N LEU A 407 -23.71 10.00 2.75
CA LEU A 407 -24.82 10.44 1.89
C LEU A 407 -24.31 10.86 0.50
N TYR A 408 -23.21 11.60 0.40
CA TYR A 408 -22.57 11.93 -0.88
C TYR A 408 -22.10 10.69 -1.64
N ALA A 409 -21.47 9.73 -0.95
CA ALA A 409 -21.08 8.46 -1.55
C ALA A 409 -22.27 7.69 -2.11
N LEU A 410 -23.37 7.61 -1.36
CA LEU A 410 -24.61 6.97 -1.80
C LEU A 410 -25.25 7.71 -2.98
N TYR A 411 -25.20 9.04 -3.00
CA TYR A 411 -25.73 9.84 -4.11
C TYR A 411 -24.96 9.59 -5.40
N PHE A 412 -23.63 9.64 -5.35
CA PHE A 412 -22.77 9.42 -6.52
C PHE A 412 -22.84 7.97 -7.03
N LEU A 413 -22.87 7.00 -6.12
CA LEU A 413 -22.87 5.57 -6.40
C LEU A 413 -24.29 4.98 -6.52
N MET A 414 -25.31 5.80 -6.68
CA MET A 414 -26.69 5.36 -6.81
C MET A 414 -26.89 4.52 -8.10
N PRO A 415 -27.53 3.35 -8.03
CA PRO A 415 -27.79 2.54 -9.22
C PRO A 415 -28.73 3.25 -10.20
N ASN A 416 -28.53 3.03 -11.49
CA ASN A 416 -29.38 3.56 -12.57
C ASN A 416 -29.78 2.45 -13.54
N LEU A 417 -30.60 1.51 -13.06
CA LEU A 417 -31.09 0.40 -13.86
C LEU A 417 -32.24 0.88 -14.76
N ARG A 418 -32.02 0.92 -16.09
CA ARG A 418 -33.00 1.42 -17.07
C ARG A 418 -33.88 0.30 -17.64
N ALA A 419 -33.26 -0.76 -18.14
CA ALA A 419 -33.91 -2.00 -18.60
C ALA A 419 -32.86 -3.13 -18.65
N GLY A 420 -33.27 -4.39 -18.51
CA GLY A 420 -32.36 -5.55 -18.54
C GLY A 420 -32.02 -6.14 -17.17
N GLU A 421 -31.73 -7.45 -17.13
CA GLU A 421 -31.28 -8.11 -15.90
C GLU A 421 -29.89 -7.60 -15.48
N ILE A 422 -29.56 -7.70 -14.19
CA ILE A 422 -28.20 -7.44 -13.66
C ILE A 422 -27.11 -8.14 -14.51
N ASN A 423 -27.44 -9.31 -15.09
CA ASN A 423 -26.54 -10.10 -15.92
C ASN A 423 -26.27 -9.52 -17.32
N ASN A 424 -27.01 -8.50 -17.76
CA ASN A 424 -26.71 -7.81 -19.01
C ASN A 424 -25.49 -6.92 -18.82
N ILE A 425 -24.31 -7.55 -18.85
CA ILE A 425 -23.02 -6.89 -18.61
C ILE A 425 -22.82 -5.75 -19.63
N GLY A 426 -23.28 -5.89 -20.88
CA GLY A 426 -23.15 -4.84 -21.90
C GLY A 426 -23.85 -3.54 -21.52
N GLU A 427 -25.10 -3.63 -21.07
CA GLU A 427 -25.93 -2.46 -20.72
C GLU A 427 -25.69 -1.96 -19.29
N ASN A 428 -25.23 -2.82 -18.37
CA ASN A 428 -25.13 -2.50 -16.95
C ASN A 428 -23.70 -2.30 -16.44
N LYS A 429 -22.69 -2.04 -17.29
CA LYS A 429 -21.30 -1.83 -16.83
C LYS A 429 -21.17 -0.72 -15.78
N GLU A 430 -21.98 0.34 -15.88
CA GLU A 430 -22.06 1.41 -14.88
C GLU A 430 -22.47 0.89 -13.48
N LEU A 431 -23.37 -0.09 -13.42
CA LEU A 431 -23.78 -0.72 -12.17
C LEU A 431 -22.61 -1.46 -11.51
N TYR A 432 -21.80 -2.17 -12.30
CA TYR A 432 -20.62 -2.88 -11.81
C TYR A 432 -19.55 -1.91 -11.30
N PHE A 433 -19.32 -0.80 -12.02
CA PHE A 433 -18.45 0.28 -11.58
C PHE A 433 -18.91 0.89 -10.24
N LYS A 434 -20.20 1.20 -10.09
CA LYS A 434 -20.72 1.76 -8.83
C LYS A 434 -20.67 0.75 -7.70
N TYR A 435 -20.98 -0.52 -7.98
CA TYR A 435 -20.86 -1.61 -7.03
C TYR A 435 -19.42 -1.79 -6.52
N TYR A 436 -18.43 -1.70 -7.40
CA TYR A 436 -17.02 -1.79 -7.05
C TYR A 436 -16.67 -0.82 -5.92
N TRP A 437 -16.96 0.47 -6.11
CA TRP A 437 -16.69 1.50 -5.09
C TRP A 437 -17.50 1.31 -3.82
N LEU A 438 -18.80 0.99 -3.93
CA LEU A 438 -19.66 0.80 -2.77
C LEU A 438 -19.24 -0.40 -1.92
N SER A 439 -18.71 -1.44 -2.55
CA SER A 439 -18.27 -2.66 -1.86
C SER A 439 -17.11 -2.43 -0.88
N HIS A 440 -16.30 -1.39 -1.11
CA HIS A 440 -15.21 -1.00 -0.21
C HIS A 440 -15.68 -0.41 1.12
N LEU A 441 -16.96 0.00 1.20
CA LEU A 441 -17.54 0.59 2.41
C LEU A 441 -18.17 -0.45 3.35
N LEU A 442 -18.15 -1.73 2.98
CA LEU A 442 -18.71 -2.81 3.79
C LEU A 442 -17.78 -3.18 4.95
N GLU A 443 -18.34 -3.47 6.11
CA GLU A 443 -17.64 -4.05 7.25
C GLU A 443 -16.87 -5.33 6.88
N ASP A 444 -15.82 -5.61 7.66
CA ASP A 444 -15.08 -6.86 7.51
C ASP A 444 -15.95 -8.06 7.91
N LYS A 445 -15.71 -9.20 7.27
CA LYS A 445 -16.47 -10.43 7.54
C LYS A 445 -16.21 -10.89 8.99
N LYS A 446 -17.23 -10.82 9.85
CA LYS A 446 -17.23 -11.45 11.19
C LYS A 446 -18.12 -12.70 11.16
N GLY A 447 -17.60 -13.80 10.62
CA GLY A 447 -18.33 -15.06 10.54
C GLY A 447 -19.52 -15.04 9.57
N ALA A 448 -20.69 -15.48 10.04
CA ALA A 448 -21.93 -15.60 9.25
C ALA A 448 -22.85 -14.37 9.34
N SER A 449 -22.47 -13.31 10.07
CA SER A 449 -23.31 -12.12 10.25
C SER A 449 -23.44 -11.31 8.95
N GLU A 450 -24.57 -10.62 8.81
CA GLU A 450 -24.75 -9.64 7.72
C GLU A 450 -23.77 -8.46 7.91
N ARG A 451 -23.10 -8.05 6.83
CA ARG A 451 -22.18 -6.91 6.81
C ARG A 451 -22.95 -5.60 6.59
N TYR A 452 -22.62 -4.55 7.33
CA TYR A 452 -23.21 -3.22 7.14
C TYR A 452 -22.21 -2.23 6.51
N PHE A 453 -22.67 -1.02 6.18
CA PHE A 453 -21.78 0.05 5.75
C PHE A 453 -21.15 0.75 6.95
N GLU A 454 -19.87 1.05 6.83
CA GLU A 454 -19.08 1.70 7.88
C GLU A 454 -18.56 3.06 7.41
N CYS A 455 -19.01 4.15 8.04
CA CYS A 455 -18.62 5.51 7.64
C CYS A 455 -17.11 5.77 7.75
N GLY A 456 -16.44 5.13 8.72
CA GLY A 456 -14.98 5.25 8.90
C GLY A 456 -14.17 4.78 7.69
N LYS A 457 -14.72 3.85 6.89
CA LYS A 457 -14.06 3.33 5.69
C LYS A 457 -13.96 4.36 4.56
N ILE A 458 -14.75 5.44 4.57
CA ILE A 458 -14.62 6.49 3.55
C ILE A 458 -13.25 7.16 3.65
N ALA A 459 -12.90 7.64 4.85
CA ALA A 459 -11.63 8.33 5.08
C ALA A 459 -10.43 7.39 4.98
N ASN A 460 -10.57 6.17 5.52
CA ASN A 460 -9.45 5.24 5.67
C ASN A 460 -9.21 4.34 4.45
N ILE A 461 -10.21 4.13 3.59
CA ILE A 461 -10.13 3.18 2.46
C ILE A 461 -10.51 3.87 1.15
N LEU A 462 -11.72 4.45 1.07
CA LEU A 462 -12.26 4.96 -0.20
C LEU A 462 -11.43 6.13 -0.74
N ILE A 463 -11.14 7.15 0.07
CA ILE A 463 -10.36 8.33 -0.34
C ILE A 463 -8.93 7.93 -0.77
N PRO A 464 -8.14 7.17 0.04
CA PRO A 464 -6.84 6.68 -0.38
C PRO A 464 -6.88 5.88 -1.68
N LYS A 465 -7.88 5.01 -1.86
CA LYS A 465 -8.01 4.19 -3.06
C LYS A 465 -8.38 5.02 -4.29
N LEU A 466 -9.29 5.99 -4.15
CA LEU A 466 -9.65 6.93 -5.23
C LEU A 466 -8.44 7.72 -5.72
N LYS A 467 -7.61 8.24 -4.80
CA LYS A 467 -6.37 8.96 -5.16
C LYS A 467 -5.42 8.09 -5.98
N LEU A 468 -5.23 6.84 -5.54
CA LEU A 468 -4.33 5.90 -6.19
C LEU A 468 -4.85 5.51 -7.59
N VAL A 469 -6.14 5.20 -7.71
CA VAL A 469 -6.78 4.89 -8.99
C VAL A 469 -6.71 6.08 -9.95
N LEU A 470 -7.02 7.30 -9.48
CA LEU A 470 -6.95 8.51 -10.31
C LEU A 470 -5.54 8.84 -10.81
N LEU A 471 -4.50 8.41 -10.09
CA LEU A 471 -3.12 8.52 -10.53
C LEU A 471 -2.83 7.54 -11.67
N PHE A 472 -3.13 6.25 -11.49
CA PHE A 472 -2.83 5.21 -12.48
C PHE A 472 -3.78 5.18 -13.69
N LEU A 473 -4.92 5.87 -13.63
CA LEU A 473 -5.77 6.10 -14.79
C LEU A 473 -5.24 7.20 -15.73
N LYS A 474 -4.12 7.89 -15.41
CA LYS A 474 -3.41 8.71 -16.41
C LYS A 474 -2.91 7.82 -17.54
N ASP A 475 -3.11 8.24 -18.78
CA ASP A 475 -2.66 7.49 -19.96
C ASP A 475 -1.15 7.17 -19.91
N ASN A 476 -0.36 8.12 -19.40
CA ASN A 476 1.10 8.00 -19.27
C ASN A 476 1.57 6.98 -18.22
N TYR A 477 0.68 6.47 -17.36
CA TYR A 477 1.00 5.50 -16.30
C TYR A 477 0.20 4.20 -16.43
N CYS A 478 -0.43 4.00 -17.59
CA CYS A 478 -1.34 2.90 -17.80
C CYS A 478 -0.61 1.55 -17.84
N LEU A 479 -1.13 0.59 -17.09
CA LEU A 479 -0.61 -0.78 -17.05
C LEU A 479 -1.18 -1.58 -18.23
N GLU A 480 -0.39 -2.49 -18.78
CA GLU A 480 -0.90 -3.52 -19.68
C GLU A 480 -1.97 -4.36 -18.96
N THR A 481 -3.11 -4.57 -19.62
CA THR A 481 -4.28 -5.22 -19.03
C THR A 481 -4.05 -6.73 -18.87
N ASN A 482 -4.13 -7.23 -17.64
CA ASN A 482 -4.20 -8.66 -17.37
C ASN A 482 -5.57 -9.24 -17.73
N THR A 483 -5.61 -10.55 -17.98
CA THR A 483 -6.78 -11.32 -18.42
C THR A 483 -7.84 -11.57 -17.33
N ASN A 484 -7.49 -11.41 -16.05
CA ASN A 484 -8.39 -11.73 -14.93
C ASN A 484 -9.41 -10.62 -14.67
N GLN A 485 -10.70 -10.96 -14.70
CA GLN A 485 -11.80 -10.03 -14.46
C GLN A 485 -12.36 -10.19 -13.03
N TYR A 486 -12.08 -9.21 -12.16
CA TYR A 486 -12.52 -9.14 -10.77
C TYR A 486 -13.72 -8.20 -10.57
N ILE A 487 -13.82 -7.11 -11.32
CA ILE A 487 -14.95 -6.18 -11.26
C ILE A 487 -16.16 -6.80 -11.95
N ILE A 488 -15.97 -7.45 -13.09
CA ILE A 488 -17.01 -8.20 -13.80
C ILE A 488 -16.58 -9.67 -13.86
N SER A 489 -17.24 -10.58 -13.13
CA SER A 489 -16.81 -11.99 -13.15
C SER A 489 -17.05 -12.64 -14.52
N SER A 490 -16.07 -13.41 -15.00
CA SER A 490 -16.14 -14.14 -16.27
C SER A 490 -16.88 -15.49 -16.16
N GLU A 491 -16.70 -16.22 -15.05
CA GLU A 491 -17.28 -17.55 -14.81
C GLU A 491 -18.77 -17.50 -14.44
N GLU A 492 -19.59 -18.43 -14.95
CA GLU A 492 -21.04 -18.46 -14.71
C GLU A 492 -21.44 -18.63 -13.25
N VAL A 493 -20.77 -19.54 -12.51
CA VAL A 493 -21.02 -19.76 -11.08
C VAL A 493 -20.68 -18.49 -10.28
N SER A 494 -19.57 -17.83 -10.64
CA SER A 494 -19.13 -16.56 -10.04
C SER A 494 -20.08 -15.40 -10.40
N LYS A 495 -20.64 -15.36 -11.62
CA LYS A 495 -21.66 -14.38 -12.03
C LYS A 495 -22.93 -14.48 -11.20
N ALA A 496 -23.41 -15.68 -10.88
CA ALA A 496 -24.59 -15.86 -10.04
C ALA A 496 -24.37 -15.35 -8.60
N ASP A 497 -23.21 -15.63 -8.01
CA ASP A 497 -22.85 -15.08 -6.69
C ASP A 497 -22.65 -13.57 -6.74
N GLN A 498 -22.00 -13.05 -7.79
CA GLN A 498 -21.81 -11.62 -7.99
C GLN A 498 -23.15 -10.89 -8.13
N LYS A 499 -24.13 -11.44 -8.88
CA LYS A 499 -25.50 -10.92 -8.96
C LYS A 499 -26.14 -10.81 -7.58
N ARG A 500 -26.02 -11.86 -6.75
CA ARG A 500 -26.52 -11.86 -5.37
C ARG A 500 -25.87 -10.75 -4.53
N ARG A 501 -24.55 -10.57 -4.65
CA ARG A 501 -23.79 -9.53 -3.92
C ARG A 501 -24.19 -8.13 -4.40
N ILE A 502 -24.25 -7.88 -5.70
CA ILE A 502 -24.70 -6.61 -6.29
C ILE A 502 -26.11 -6.28 -5.79
N ARG A 503 -27.03 -7.25 -5.86
CA ARG A 503 -28.40 -7.08 -5.34
C ARG A 503 -28.41 -6.63 -3.88
N SER A 504 -27.58 -7.25 -3.04
CA SER A 504 -27.48 -6.91 -1.62
C SER A 504 -26.90 -5.50 -1.43
N VAL A 505 -25.72 -5.26 -2.01
CA VAL A 505 -24.91 -4.06 -1.77
C VAL A 505 -25.49 -2.81 -2.41
N MET A 506 -26.05 -2.91 -3.62
CA MET A 506 -26.57 -1.75 -4.36
C MET A 506 -28.02 -1.40 -4.05
N PHE A 507 -28.86 -2.37 -3.63
CA PHE A 507 -30.31 -2.14 -3.54
C PHE A 507 -30.89 -2.34 -2.13
N HIS A 508 -30.30 -3.20 -1.30
CA HIS A 508 -30.85 -3.46 0.05
C HIS A 508 -30.05 -2.77 1.15
N LYS A 509 -28.72 -2.86 1.12
CA LYS A 509 -27.85 -2.27 2.15
C LYS A 509 -27.95 -0.74 2.26
N PRO A 510 -28.08 0.04 1.18
CA PRO A 510 -28.24 1.50 1.27
C PRO A 510 -29.49 1.88 2.04
N ILE A 511 -30.64 1.26 1.72
CA ILE A 511 -31.90 1.48 2.41
C ILE A 511 -31.79 1.07 3.88
N ASN A 512 -31.23 -0.12 4.16
CA ASN A 512 -31.02 -0.60 5.53
C ASN A 512 -30.14 0.34 6.35
N PHE A 513 -29.05 0.86 5.77
CA PHE A 513 -28.15 1.80 6.42
C PHE A 513 -28.85 3.13 6.72
N LEU A 514 -29.58 3.68 5.75
CA LEU A 514 -30.31 4.94 5.93
C LEU A 514 -31.38 4.79 7.02
N LEU A 515 -32.12 3.67 7.05
CA LEU A 515 -33.14 3.40 8.04
C LEU A 515 -32.58 3.09 9.44
N SER A 516 -31.44 2.40 9.54
CA SER A 516 -30.83 2.08 10.85
C SER A 516 -30.32 3.33 11.57
N LYS A 517 -30.08 4.40 10.83
CA LYS A 517 -29.70 5.72 11.36
C LYS A 517 -30.89 6.60 11.75
N LEU A 518 -32.13 6.11 11.62
CA LEU A 518 -33.34 6.84 11.99
C LEU A 518 -33.81 6.46 13.40
N ASN A 519 -33.89 7.44 14.29
CA ASN A 519 -34.54 7.32 15.59
C ASN A 519 -36.06 7.08 15.42
N GLU A 520 -36.74 6.53 16.44
CA GLU A 520 -38.21 6.30 16.41
C GLU A 520 -39.00 7.59 16.11
N ASN A 521 -38.51 8.73 16.57
CA ASN A 521 -39.17 10.02 16.39
C ASN A 521 -38.78 10.78 15.10
N CYS A 522 -37.92 10.22 14.25
CA CYS A 522 -37.52 10.85 12.98
C CYS A 522 -38.72 11.15 12.05
N ILE A 523 -38.62 12.24 11.30
CA ILE A 523 -39.66 12.67 10.34
C ILE A 523 -39.69 11.74 9.12
N GLU A 524 -38.53 11.19 8.77
CA GLU A 524 -38.35 10.30 7.62
C GLU A 524 -39.16 9.01 7.72
N LYS A 525 -39.41 8.52 8.95
CA LYS A 525 -40.25 7.33 9.21
C LYS A 525 -41.73 7.53 8.88
N LEU A 526 -42.19 8.78 8.74
CA LEU A 526 -43.53 9.10 8.26
C LEU A 526 -43.68 8.92 6.75
N PHE A 527 -42.57 8.83 6.01
CA PHE A 527 -42.56 8.67 4.56
C PHE A 527 -42.17 7.26 4.12
N ILE A 528 -41.29 6.60 4.86
CA ILE A 528 -40.87 5.23 4.57
C ILE A 528 -40.53 4.46 5.83
N ASN A 529 -41.04 3.23 5.93
CA ASN A 529 -40.81 2.37 7.07
C ASN A 529 -40.56 0.92 6.66
N LYS A 530 -40.08 0.12 7.61
CA LYS A 530 -39.75 -1.29 7.42
C LYS A 530 -40.63 -2.14 8.35
N ILE A 531 -41.56 -2.87 7.76
CA ILE A 531 -42.57 -3.65 8.49
C ILE A 531 -42.26 -5.15 8.38
N PRO A 532 -42.26 -5.91 9.49
CA PRO A 532 -42.13 -7.37 9.44
C PRO A 532 -43.45 -8.01 9.01
N ILE A 533 -43.40 -8.86 7.99
CA ILE A 533 -44.51 -9.68 7.53
C ILE A 533 -44.18 -11.15 7.84
N LYS A 534 -45.04 -11.80 8.61
CA LYS A 534 -44.93 -13.24 8.87
C LYS A 534 -45.53 -14.02 7.70
N THR A 535 -44.72 -14.83 7.03
CA THR A 535 -45.21 -15.82 6.06
C THR A 535 -44.82 -17.21 6.57
N GLY A 536 -45.71 -17.85 7.32
CA GLY A 536 -45.42 -19.10 8.02
C GLY A 536 -44.35 -18.93 9.11
N LYS A 537 -43.33 -19.82 9.14
CA LYS A 537 -42.19 -19.74 10.08
C LYS A 537 -41.15 -18.66 9.73
N ILE A 538 -41.29 -17.97 8.59
CA ILE A 538 -40.31 -17.00 8.09
C ILE A 538 -40.85 -15.58 8.25
N VAL A 539 -40.10 -14.73 8.96
CA VAL A 539 -40.38 -13.29 9.06
C VAL A 539 -39.64 -12.59 7.91
N LYS A 540 -40.39 -12.06 6.93
CA LYS A 540 -39.83 -11.27 5.83
C LYS A 540 -40.01 -9.78 6.13
N GLN A 541 -38.99 -8.99 5.89
CA GLN A 541 -39.06 -7.54 6.05
C GLN A 541 -39.51 -6.88 4.75
N LEU A 542 -40.57 -6.09 4.82
CA LEU A 542 -41.14 -5.37 3.68
C LEU A 542 -40.99 -3.87 3.92
N TYR A 543 -40.53 -3.15 2.89
CA TYR A 543 -40.49 -1.69 2.93
C TYR A 543 -41.81 -1.16 2.42
N VAL A 544 -42.37 -0.22 3.17
CA VAL A 544 -43.62 0.46 2.88
C VAL A 544 -43.30 1.94 2.80
N SER A 545 -43.77 2.61 1.74
CA SER A 545 -43.56 4.04 1.53
C SER A 545 -44.86 4.74 1.18
N VAL A 546 -44.94 6.03 1.52
CA VAL A 546 -46.01 6.91 1.06
C VAL A 546 -45.79 7.22 -0.41
N HIS A 547 -46.87 7.51 -1.14
CA HIS A 547 -46.81 7.92 -2.53
C HIS A 547 -46.36 9.38 -2.65
N PHE A 548 -45.05 9.60 -2.78
CA PHE A 548 -44.43 10.90 -3.04
C PHE A 548 -43.40 10.76 -4.14
N GLU A 549 -43.44 11.66 -5.11
CA GLU A 549 -42.40 11.74 -6.14
C GLU A 549 -41.12 12.39 -5.59
N PRO A 550 -39.92 11.89 -5.97
CA PRO A 550 -38.67 12.46 -5.51
C PRO A 550 -38.50 13.95 -5.82
N ALA A 551 -39.10 14.44 -6.90
CA ALA A 551 -39.05 15.84 -7.31
C ALA A 551 -39.55 16.81 -6.22
N ILE A 552 -40.51 16.36 -5.40
CA ILE A 552 -41.08 17.14 -4.30
C ILE A 552 -40.02 17.37 -3.22
N PHE A 553 -39.23 16.35 -2.89
CA PHE A 553 -38.17 16.47 -1.90
C PHE A 553 -37.04 17.40 -2.38
N TYR A 554 -36.69 17.38 -3.66
CA TYR A 554 -35.72 18.35 -4.22
C TYR A 554 -36.24 19.79 -4.15
N ARG A 555 -37.53 20.01 -4.49
CA ARG A 555 -38.17 21.31 -4.39
C ARG A 555 -38.24 21.79 -2.94
N ALA A 556 -38.60 20.89 -2.02
CA ALA A 556 -38.60 21.16 -0.57
C ALA A 556 -37.21 21.56 -0.09
N LYS A 557 -36.15 20.86 -0.52
CA LYS A 557 -34.78 21.16 -0.14
C LYS A 557 -34.37 22.55 -0.59
N ARG A 558 -34.64 22.92 -1.84
CA ARG A 558 -34.37 24.25 -2.37
C ARG A 558 -35.13 25.35 -1.60
N LEU A 559 -36.38 25.09 -1.22
CA LEU A 559 -37.18 26.05 -0.45
C LEU A 559 -36.68 26.20 0.99
N MET A 560 -36.24 25.10 1.63
CA MET A 560 -35.59 25.13 2.95
C MET A 560 -34.29 25.95 2.91
N GLU A 561 -33.45 25.74 1.89
CA GLU A 561 -32.19 26.47 1.70
C GLU A 561 -32.40 27.97 1.43
N LEU A 562 -33.52 28.34 0.81
CA LEU A 562 -33.94 29.72 0.60
C LEU A 562 -34.67 30.33 1.83
N GLY A 563 -34.74 29.63 2.95
CA GLY A 563 -35.40 30.09 4.19
C GLY A 563 -36.93 30.08 4.16
N LYS A 564 -37.57 29.48 3.14
CA LYS A 564 -39.04 29.48 2.93
C LYS A 564 -39.72 28.26 3.58
N LYS A 565 -39.51 28.05 4.88
CA LYS A 565 -39.97 26.86 5.63
C LYS A 565 -41.49 26.65 5.57
N GLU A 566 -42.28 27.73 5.68
CA GLU A 566 -43.75 27.63 5.63
C GLU A 566 -44.27 27.12 4.28
N GLN A 567 -43.63 27.53 3.18
CA GLN A 567 -44.00 27.06 1.84
C GLN A 567 -43.74 25.57 1.66
N VAL A 568 -42.74 25.02 2.35
CA VAL A 568 -42.44 23.58 2.33
C VAL A 568 -43.57 22.81 3.01
N LEU A 569 -44.02 23.26 4.19
CA LEU A 569 -45.13 22.64 4.90
C LEU A 569 -46.39 22.59 4.02
N THR A 570 -46.81 23.75 3.50
CA THR A 570 -47.98 23.87 2.62
C THR A 570 -47.85 22.99 1.38
N MET A 571 -46.66 22.88 0.80
CA MET A 571 -46.42 22.04 -0.38
C MET A 571 -46.66 20.56 -0.11
N PHE A 572 -46.15 20.02 1.01
CA PHE A 572 -46.36 18.61 1.36
C PHE A 572 -47.85 18.28 1.59
N ILE A 573 -48.58 19.15 2.28
CA ILE A 573 -50.01 18.99 2.56
C ILE A 573 -50.82 19.06 1.27
N ASN A 574 -50.58 20.07 0.43
CA ASN A 574 -51.29 20.23 -0.84
C ASN A 574 -51.05 19.04 -1.78
N TYR A 575 -49.82 18.50 -1.79
CA TYR A 575 -49.50 17.31 -2.56
C TYR A 575 -50.28 16.09 -2.07
N ASN A 576 -50.31 15.86 -0.75
CA ASN A 576 -51.04 14.74 -0.16
C ASN A 576 -52.55 14.80 -0.47
N ASN A 577 -53.16 15.99 -0.34
CA ASN A 577 -54.59 16.20 -0.65
C ASN A 577 -54.91 16.06 -2.15
N SER A 578 -53.95 16.37 -3.03
CA SER A 578 -54.18 16.35 -4.48
C SER A 578 -53.98 14.97 -5.11
N PHE A 579 -53.01 14.21 -4.63
CA PHE A 579 -52.60 12.94 -5.27
C PHE A 579 -52.91 11.71 -4.40
N ASN A 580 -52.70 11.77 -3.09
CA ASN A 580 -52.86 10.60 -2.22
C ASN A 580 -54.31 10.37 -1.77
N GLN A 581 -55.13 11.43 -1.68
CA GLN A 581 -56.55 11.30 -1.33
C GLN A 581 -57.47 11.02 -2.52
N LYS A 582 -57.02 11.26 -3.77
CA LYS A 582 -57.85 11.05 -4.98
C LYS A 582 -57.67 9.66 -5.61
N GLU A 583 -56.54 8.99 -5.41
CA GLU A 583 -56.29 7.62 -5.90
C GLU A 583 -56.89 6.52 -4.98
N ALA A 584 -58.18 6.64 -4.65
CA ALA A 584 -58.89 5.66 -3.81
C ALA A 584 -59.08 4.27 -4.47
N GLU A 585 -58.66 4.07 -5.73
CA GLU A 585 -58.76 2.78 -6.44
C GLU A 585 -57.56 1.82 -6.20
N GLN A 586 -56.55 2.17 -5.40
CA GLN A 586 -55.39 1.32 -5.13
C GLN A 586 -55.27 0.79 -3.69
N GLU A 587 -56.40 0.50 -3.02
CA GLU A 587 -56.41 -0.10 -1.66
C GLU A 587 -55.72 -1.49 -1.54
N ASN A 588 -55.20 -2.08 -2.62
CA ASN A 588 -54.66 -3.45 -2.61
C ASN A 588 -53.13 -3.57 -2.80
N SER A 589 -52.34 -2.51 -2.56
CA SER A 589 -50.87 -2.60 -2.58
C SER A 589 -50.27 -2.84 -1.19
N ILE A 590 -49.62 -3.98 -0.98
CA ILE A 590 -48.92 -4.34 0.28
C ILE A 590 -47.70 -3.42 0.52
N HIS A 591 -47.35 -2.56 -0.44
CA HIS A 591 -46.14 -1.72 -0.43
C HIS A 591 -46.39 -0.24 -0.10
N THR A 592 -47.62 0.19 0.16
CA THR A 592 -47.99 1.60 0.40
C THR A 592 -48.44 1.84 1.85
N MET A 593 -48.17 3.04 2.38
CA MET A 593 -48.69 3.51 3.67
C MET A 593 -49.30 4.90 3.55
N ASN A 594 -50.25 5.20 4.43
CA ASN A 594 -50.90 6.50 4.49
C ASN A 594 -49.98 7.53 5.15
N PHE A 595 -50.04 8.77 4.65
CA PHE A 595 -49.32 9.89 5.23
C PHE A 595 -50.05 10.43 6.46
N ASP A 596 -49.34 10.54 7.59
CA ASP A 596 -49.89 11.12 8.82
C ASP A 596 -49.58 12.61 8.87
N GLU A 597 -50.51 13.43 8.35
CA GLU A 597 -50.35 14.89 8.28
C GLU A 597 -50.21 15.55 9.65
N GLU A 598 -50.96 15.09 10.66
CA GLU A 598 -50.93 15.66 12.00
C GLU A 598 -49.58 15.44 12.68
N LYS A 599 -49.03 14.21 12.59
CA LYS A 599 -47.69 13.93 13.10
C LYS A 599 -46.60 14.63 12.30
N PHE A 600 -46.80 14.81 10.99
CA PHE A 600 -45.85 15.55 10.16
C PHE A 600 -45.76 17.02 10.57
N ARG A 601 -46.90 17.71 10.72
CA ARG A 601 -46.94 19.12 11.16
C ARG A 601 -46.18 19.33 12.47
N LYS A 602 -46.50 18.53 13.49
CA LYS A 602 -45.85 18.58 14.80
C LYS A 602 -44.34 18.39 14.72
N LYS A 603 -43.87 17.39 13.94
CA LYS A 603 -42.43 17.09 13.81
C LYS A 603 -41.69 18.08 12.90
N PHE A 604 -42.38 18.74 11.98
CA PHE A 604 -41.79 19.68 11.04
C PHE A 604 -41.50 21.04 11.69
N GLU A 605 -42.30 21.45 12.67
CA GLU A 605 -42.08 22.69 13.45
C GLU A 605 -40.68 22.70 14.09
N ASP A 606 -40.24 21.57 14.63
CA ASP A 606 -38.94 21.40 15.28
C ASP A 606 -37.74 21.26 14.30
N LYS A 607 -37.97 21.25 12.99
CA LYS A 607 -36.92 21.02 11.98
C LYS A 607 -36.46 22.30 11.30
N ASN A 608 -35.19 22.66 11.52
CA ASN A 608 -34.56 23.81 10.88
C ASN A 608 -33.51 23.42 9.84
N ASP A 609 -33.13 22.15 9.75
CA ASP A 609 -32.15 21.65 8.78
C ASP A 609 -32.79 20.94 7.58
N SER A 610 -32.04 20.82 6.48
CA SER A 610 -32.47 20.13 5.25
C SER A 610 -31.95 18.69 5.14
N GLN A 611 -31.16 18.21 6.11
CA GLN A 611 -30.49 16.90 6.03
C GLN A 611 -31.45 15.71 5.95
N TRP A 612 -32.61 15.81 6.60
CA TRP A 612 -33.65 14.78 6.54
C TRP A 612 -34.23 14.63 5.12
N LEU A 613 -34.23 15.70 4.30
CA LEU A 613 -34.64 15.65 2.89
C LEU A 613 -33.62 14.89 2.04
N ASP A 614 -32.31 15.03 2.31
CA ASP A 614 -31.27 14.26 1.61
C ASP A 614 -31.43 12.76 1.87
N LYS A 615 -31.73 12.38 3.11
CA LYS A 615 -32.04 10.99 3.46
C LYS A 615 -33.30 10.49 2.74
N LEU A 616 -34.35 11.30 2.67
CA LEU A 616 -35.58 10.94 1.96
C LEU A 616 -35.37 10.78 0.44
N ILE A 617 -34.64 11.71 -0.19
CA ILE A 617 -34.31 11.64 -1.61
C ILE A 617 -33.61 10.30 -1.91
N LEU A 618 -32.59 9.95 -1.14
CA LEU A 618 -31.87 8.69 -1.31
C LEU A 618 -32.78 7.48 -1.03
N LEU A 619 -33.54 7.47 0.07
CA LEU A 619 -34.44 6.36 0.43
C LEU A 619 -35.44 6.07 -0.69
N PHE A 620 -36.10 7.10 -1.22
CA PHE A 620 -37.07 6.95 -2.31
C PHE A 620 -36.40 6.50 -3.60
N LYS A 621 -35.28 7.12 -3.99
CA LYS A 621 -34.56 6.74 -5.22
C LYS A 621 -34.04 5.31 -5.18
N TYR A 622 -33.45 4.86 -4.08
CA TYR A 622 -33.03 3.48 -3.93
C TYR A 622 -34.22 2.51 -3.92
N ASN A 623 -35.36 2.90 -3.32
CA ASN A 623 -36.57 2.08 -3.35
C ASN A 623 -37.15 1.96 -4.77
N GLU A 624 -37.19 3.05 -5.55
CA GLU A 624 -37.56 3.04 -6.98
C GLU A 624 -36.70 2.04 -7.76
N GLN A 625 -35.38 2.15 -7.64
CA GLN A 625 -34.42 1.26 -8.31
C GLN A 625 -34.61 -0.22 -7.90
N ARG A 626 -34.92 -0.46 -6.62
CA ARG A 626 -35.22 -1.80 -6.10
C ARG A 626 -36.54 -2.36 -6.65
N ILE A 627 -37.56 -1.52 -6.83
CA ILE A 627 -38.84 -1.91 -7.44
C ILE A 627 -38.60 -2.30 -8.91
N ILE A 628 -37.89 -1.47 -9.68
CA ILE A 628 -37.51 -1.76 -11.07
C ILE A 628 -36.81 -3.12 -11.17
N LEU A 629 -35.81 -3.36 -10.32
CA LEU A 629 -35.09 -4.64 -10.27
C LEU A 629 -36.03 -5.83 -10.03
N LYS A 630 -36.94 -5.73 -9.05
CA LYS A 630 -37.89 -6.81 -8.74
C LYS A 630 -38.87 -7.07 -9.87
N THR A 631 -39.33 -6.01 -10.56
CA THR A 631 -40.23 -6.13 -11.70
C THR A 631 -39.55 -6.86 -12.85
N ILE A 632 -38.30 -6.51 -13.17
CA ILE A 632 -37.49 -7.19 -14.19
C ILE A 632 -37.31 -8.68 -13.85
N GLU A 633 -36.92 -9.01 -12.61
CA GLU A 633 -36.76 -10.40 -12.16
C GLU A 633 -38.08 -11.21 -12.19
N LYS A 634 -39.22 -10.56 -11.95
CA LYS A 634 -40.54 -11.21 -12.04
C LYS A 634 -40.90 -11.51 -13.50
N ASN A 635 -40.61 -10.59 -14.40
CA ASN A 635 -40.89 -10.75 -15.83
C ASN A 635 -39.99 -11.81 -16.47
N SER A 636 -38.72 -11.88 -16.10
CA SER A 636 -37.82 -12.91 -16.62
C SER A 636 -38.17 -14.32 -16.14
N LYS A 637 -38.60 -14.48 -14.88
CA LYS A 637 -39.12 -15.77 -14.37
C LYS A 637 -40.38 -16.24 -15.11
N LYS A 638 -41.29 -15.32 -15.45
CA LYS A 638 -42.48 -15.65 -16.26
C LYS A 638 -42.10 -16.11 -17.67
N ASN A 639 -41.14 -15.43 -18.31
CA ASN A 639 -40.66 -15.80 -19.64
C ASN A 639 -39.88 -17.13 -19.65
N HIS A 640 -39.17 -17.48 -18.58
CA HIS A 640 -38.50 -18.78 -18.46
C HIS A 640 -39.48 -19.94 -18.26
N ASN A 641 -40.58 -19.73 -17.54
CA ASN A 641 -41.61 -20.75 -17.38
C ASN A 641 -42.40 -20.98 -18.68
N ASN A 642 -42.62 -19.93 -19.49
CA ASN A 642 -43.28 -20.06 -20.80
C ASN A 642 -42.42 -20.69 -21.91
N LYS A 643 -41.09 -20.82 -21.72
CA LYS A 643 -40.17 -21.51 -22.66
C LYS A 643 -39.93 -22.99 -22.30
N ARG A 644 -40.52 -23.49 -21.21
CA ARG A 644 -40.43 -24.88 -20.74
C ARG A 644 -41.73 -25.69 -20.95
N ILE A 645 -42.70 -25.09 -21.63
CA ILE A 645 -43.86 -25.75 -22.25
C ILE A 645 -43.54 -25.80 -23.73
#